data_AF-A0A1S0UGR2-F1
#
_entry.id   AF-A0A1S0UGR2-F1
#
_cell.length_a   1.000
_cell.length_b   1.000
_cell.length_c   1.000
_cell.angle_alpha   90.00
_cell.angle_beta   90.00
_cell.angle_gamma   90.00
#
_symmetry.space_group_name_H-M   'P 1'
#
loop_
_entity.id
_entity.type
_entity.pdbx_description
1 polymer ?
#
loop_
_entity_poly.entity_id
_entity_poly.type
_entity_poly.pdbx_seq_one_letter_code
_entity_poly.pdbx_strand_id
1 'polypeptide(L)'
;MGHQNLWFSHPRKYGPGSRSCRVCSNHHGLIRKYGLNMCRRCFREYASDIGFRKLDLELFFSFRNLGTLAVTVLYVICTLRNIGCSVIEMDSNDIPEVLVANRQNQLVFLTGLDIINNRSHAAIFSAFTVNREQDRPPINYAMLDGTQMLYESKVHKQTISSFSRGFIRVNWIKKYANELPSVIVLFADLGWDHPSWNEKATECESKISSLRTSIGSHATRICIVLLQQTQPIDSPLATERTTKLCQLCQLPTKQLFILPIGERMFSSVLRLETAFHELAQAFYQQCLKSVRARSTPNNSSNLIIRQQFKLAFLSELRQDTHTALRHYKLAYQHCTECEIIDSEIFELRAVAGLLNYKICQLSFFHSAALEALAQQRRHNNAFFCLPPGSYPSSVIASIEHLLWKGKQCSLFANLFEQAVMGGLVAVSTQHPGMYLQAAAYYYRQANDAVTTLNTSSQFVGSVYPSPDPLVPTADIFYGQRPWRATTKNGSLSDPETEKNALIALELRCSPNHDRCIALLSSAMSQFKKYKCLRMQRYMMLLLSDEYFVTGQFAKALQFASHLIWECRREGFTQPITMLLMRALICAFRIADVKEFMTLSVQMLNLHTFPTFASITEQIIANIGLIRQGFPPHIPIPHSNMSSAEVEACQYLWKTTFAERVFFSINAPRIDAFIRARVAFLNNTIETVHADSLILLMVALSSYSTKTVFFERMKITVNDGSKETGPLPLYEFTEDNIEISPRKETVKMYKMSLPQSCCTTARQLVVNGLSLEIGSIHSSVYGTMDWDAQSLSYGTYDNSYMNSILDACVGQTTLKIEPREAHFRLEGTNQSETLLGEIATIPLSFICEENSPIRSIRLDWCLDTKEETVGAVVFVNEENQFVPNGTKVLEYSNPQIPPFKVQLNVRYCCHTICSTSMSLMVFIPLDDMTVQKHFSILLKSRPSFDINTKILTINNDIIENPLAETNFFIRTDVTAVADVVISEVSWRPGIEVETDKDEKILLNDEICCLESDVITVSSPVRFSLKAENKRCDLGEICIHWRRNTSLDGWVMSQLSIGSVLVKNSPLSIEAELRTSYLIVRTAIPVIFTIRNLYCKMIDLQMILEPADVFVFAGNKKIDIRLLPSEIYEYKVSVIALCAGRLPFPKLTIRSSMFDSTTLDEIISLSIPDAIFILPLAKM
;
A
#
# COMPACT_ATOMS: atom_id res chain seq x y z
N MET A 1 35.12 -15.55 -33.49
CA MET A 1 34.48 -14.22 -33.31
C MET A 1 34.29 -13.48 -34.65
N GLY A 2 33.85 -14.14 -35.73
CA GLY A 2 33.72 -13.50 -37.07
C GLY A 2 32.27 -13.18 -37.49
N HIS A 3 31.29 -13.95 -36.99
CA HIS A 3 29.89 -13.84 -37.41
C HIS A 3 29.12 -12.70 -36.70
N GLN A 4 29.63 -12.19 -35.57
CA GLN A 4 28.97 -11.16 -34.76
C GLN A 4 29.23 -9.73 -35.24
N ASN A 5 30.29 -9.50 -36.02
CA ASN A 5 30.62 -8.17 -36.54
C ASN A 5 29.93 -7.84 -37.88
N LEU A 6 29.28 -8.82 -38.52
CA LEU A 6 28.56 -8.67 -39.79
C LEU A 6 27.04 -8.49 -39.61
N TRP A 7 26.47 -9.06 -38.56
CA TRP A 7 25.09 -8.78 -38.14
C TRP A 7 25.15 -7.70 -37.07
N PHE A 8 24.57 -6.51 -37.30
CA PHE A 8 24.47 -5.34 -36.37
C PHE A 8 25.47 -4.18 -36.54
N SER A 9 26.02 -3.93 -37.74
CA SER A 9 26.82 -2.71 -38.00
C SER A 9 26.03 -1.39 -37.89
N HIS A 10 24.69 -1.43 -37.96
CA HIS A 10 23.81 -0.28 -37.71
C HIS A 10 22.86 -0.55 -36.52
N PRO A 11 22.75 0.36 -35.54
CA PRO A 11 21.81 0.24 -34.44
C PRO A 11 20.36 0.20 -34.96
N ARG A 12 19.69 -0.96 -34.81
CA ARG A 12 18.29 -1.12 -35.24
C ARG A 12 17.35 -0.75 -34.09
N LYS A 13 16.53 0.28 -34.29
CA LYS A 13 15.48 0.68 -33.32
C LYS A 13 14.24 -0.25 -33.35
N TYR A 14 14.07 -1.08 -34.39
CA TYR A 14 12.94 -2.00 -34.56
C TYR A 14 13.35 -3.30 -35.28
N GLY A 15 12.55 -4.37 -35.14
CA GLY A 15 12.75 -5.67 -35.80
C GLY A 15 13.52 -6.75 -34.99
N PRO A 16 13.63 -8.00 -35.50
CA PRO A 16 14.40 -9.07 -34.86
C PRO A 16 15.85 -8.62 -34.63
N GLY A 17 16.33 -8.73 -33.39
CA GLY A 17 17.67 -8.28 -33.02
C GLY A 17 17.78 -6.89 -32.39
N SER A 18 16.74 -6.05 -32.47
CA SER A 18 16.75 -4.69 -31.86
C SER A 18 16.82 -4.70 -30.32
N ARG A 19 16.46 -5.81 -29.68
CA ARG A 19 16.43 -5.96 -28.21
C ARG A 19 17.25 -7.18 -27.80
N SER A 20 17.96 -7.05 -26.70
CA SER A 20 18.80 -8.11 -26.11
C SER A 20 18.29 -8.51 -24.72
N CYS A 21 18.64 -9.73 -24.30
CA CYS A 21 18.40 -10.20 -22.94
C CYS A 21 19.13 -9.30 -21.95
N ARG A 22 18.44 -8.80 -20.93
CA ARG A 22 19.05 -7.96 -19.88
C ARG A 22 20.16 -8.65 -19.08
N VAL A 23 20.19 -9.99 -19.09
CA VAL A 23 21.14 -10.79 -18.30
C VAL A 23 22.33 -11.28 -19.13
N CYS A 24 22.07 -11.81 -20.33
CA CYS A 24 23.11 -12.44 -21.15
C CYS A 24 23.30 -11.81 -22.54
N SER A 25 22.63 -10.69 -22.79
CA SER A 25 22.65 -9.95 -24.07
C SER A 25 22.25 -10.75 -25.31
N ASN A 26 21.68 -11.94 -25.16
CA ASN A 26 21.19 -12.75 -26.27
C ASN A 26 19.95 -12.11 -26.91
N HIS A 27 19.92 -12.04 -28.24
CA HIS A 27 18.85 -11.45 -29.02
C HIS A 27 17.75 -12.46 -29.42
N HIS A 28 17.97 -13.76 -29.21
CA HIS A 28 17.05 -14.83 -29.61
C HIS A 28 16.20 -15.34 -28.44
N GLY A 29 14.96 -15.73 -28.72
CA GLY A 29 14.08 -16.39 -27.74
C GLY A 29 13.78 -15.53 -26.52
N LEU A 30 13.52 -14.23 -26.71
CA LEU A 30 13.20 -13.26 -25.66
C LEU A 30 11.75 -13.39 -25.17
N ILE A 31 11.58 -13.46 -23.85
CA ILE A 31 10.29 -13.34 -23.16
C ILE A 31 10.01 -11.85 -22.97
N ARG A 32 9.06 -11.35 -23.74
CA ARG A 32 8.70 -9.91 -23.79
C ARG A 32 7.50 -9.57 -22.92
N LYS A 33 6.73 -10.58 -22.51
CA LYS A 33 5.55 -10.42 -21.66
C LYS A 33 5.98 -9.99 -20.26
N TYR A 34 5.19 -9.15 -19.60
CA TYR A 34 5.45 -8.62 -18.25
C TYR A 34 6.73 -7.77 -18.13
N GLY A 35 7.26 -7.24 -19.23
CA GLY A 35 8.43 -6.35 -19.21
C GLY A 35 9.77 -7.02 -18.85
N LEU A 36 9.81 -8.36 -18.76
CA LEU A 36 10.97 -9.13 -18.33
C LEU A 36 12.20 -8.91 -19.22
N ASN A 37 12.03 -8.92 -20.55
CA ASN A 37 13.11 -8.78 -21.53
C ASN A 37 14.31 -9.71 -21.26
N MET A 38 14.01 -10.96 -20.88
CA MET A 38 15.00 -12.02 -20.61
C MET A 38 14.86 -13.13 -21.65
N CYS A 39 15.97 -13.77 -22.04
CA CYS A 39 15.90 -14.96 -22.89
C CYS A 39 15.37 -16.16 -22.08
N ARG A 40 14.78 -17.15 -22.76
CA ARG A 40 14.20 -18.35 -22.12
C ARG A 40 15.16 -19.11 -21.21
N ARG A 41 16.47 -19.09 -21.50
CA ARG A 41 17.50 -19.76 -20.69
C ARG A 41 17.71 -19.06 -19.35
N CYS A 42 18.00 -17.76 -19.39
CA CYS A 42 18.11 -16.95 -18.17
C CYS A 42 16.79 -16.93 -17.40
N PHE A 43 15.64 -16.91 -18.07
CA PHE A 43 14.36 -17.02 -17.39
C PHE A 43 14.22 -18.34 -16.63
N ARG A 44 14.63 -19.49 -17.18
CA ARG A 44 14.58 -20.77 -16.46
C ARG A 44 15.50 -20.81 -15.25
N GLU A 45 16.68 -20.20 -15.35
CA GLU A 45 17.67 -20.13 -14.27
C GLU A 45 17.18 -19.23 -13.13
N TYR A 46 16.66 -18.04 -13.45
CA TYR A 46 16.24 -17.05 -12.45
C TYR A 46 14.75 -17.10 -12.10
N ALA A 47 13.95 -17.97 -12.73
CA ALA A 47 12.49 -18.03 -12.58
C ALA A 47 12.04 -18.07 -11.12
N SER A 48 12.68 -18.90 -10.29
CA SER A 48 12.37 -18.99 -8.86
C SER A 48 12.57 -17.66 -8.13
N ASP A 49 13.63 -16.95 -8.50
CA ASP A 49 14.08 -15.73 -7.83
C ASP A 49 13.20 -14.54 -8.23
N ILE A 50 12.70 -14.53 -9.48
CA ILE A 50 11.69 -13.58 -9.96
C ILE A 50 10.25 -14.00 -9.64
N GLY A 51 10.05 -15.03 -8.82
CA GLY A 51 8.74 -15.43 -8.30
C GLY A 51 7.89 -16.32 -9.21
N PHE A 52 8.46 -16.88 -10.29
CA PHE A 52 7.81 -17.86 -11.16
C PHE A 52 8.08 -19.28 -10.65
N ARG A 53 7.01 -20.05 -10.42
CA ARG A 53 7.10 -21.49 -10.14
C ARG A 53 6.70 -22.30 -11.37
N LYS A 54 7.50 -23.33 -11.69
CA LYS A 54 7.16 -24.29 -12.74
C LYS A 54 5.95 -25.11 -12.29
N LEU A 55 4.87 -25.06 -13.07
CA LEU A 55 3.73 -25.93 -12.87
C LEU A 55 4.11 -27.29 -13.46
N ASP A 56 4.46 -28.26 -12.63
CA ASP A 56 4.57 -29.63 -13.07
C ASP A 56 3.16 -30.13 -13.44
N LEU A 57 3.03 -30.68 -14.65
CA LEU A 57 1.74 -31.03 -15.27
C LEU A 57 0.92 -32.05 -14.47
N GLU A 58 1.50 -32.72 -13.47
CA GLU A 58 0.75 -33.54 -12.51
C GLU A 58 -0.19 -32.70 -11.62
N LEU A 59 0.17 -31.46 -11.28
CA LEU A 59 -0.72 -30.53 -10.58
C LEU A 59 -1.90 -30.09 -11.46
N PHE A 60 -1.71 -30.00 -12.79
CA PHE A 60 -2.77 -29.57 -13.71
C PHE A 60 -3.75 -30.70 -14.07
N PHE A 61 -3.31 -31.96 -14.06
CA PHE A 61 -4.21 -33.10 -14.21
C PHE A 61 -5.09 -33.34 -12.98
N SER A 62 -4.63 -32.98 -11.78
CA SER A 62 -5.49 -32.95 -10.59
C SER A 62 -6.60 -31.89 -10.73
N PHE A 63 -6.32 -30.71 -11.32
CA PHE A 63 -7.32 -29.67 -11.58
C PHE A 63 -8.28 -29.96 -12.76
N ARG A 64 -7.97 -30.93 -13.64
CA ARG A 64 -8.92 -31.41 -14.67
C ARG A 64 -9.79 -32.59 -14.20
N ASN A 65 -9.30 -33.39 -13.26
CA ASN A 65 -10.07 -34.51 -12.70
C ASN A 65 -10.93 -34.14 -11.47
N LEU A 66 -10.73 -32.96 -10.87
CA LEU A 66 -11.67 -32.38 -9.89
C LEU A 66 -12.95 -31.79 -10.50
N GLY A 67 -13.13 -31.93 -11.83
CA GLY A 67 -14.32 -31.47 -12.55
C GLY A 67 -15.32 -32.55 -12.95
N THR A 68 -15.04 -33.86 -12.80
CA THR A 68 -16.00 -34.88 -13.32
C THR A 68 -16.06 -36.25 -12.65
N LEU A 69 -15.29 -36.61 -11.62
CA LEU A 69 -15.56 -37.84 -10.84
C LEU A 69 -15.09 -37.66 -9.39
N ALA A 70 -15.93 -38.06 -8.44
CA ALA A 70 -15.74 -38.04 -6.97
C ALA A 70 -16.26 -36.82 -6.17
N VAL A 71 -17.39 -36.23 -6.57
CA VAL A 71 -18.30 -35.52 -5.63
C VAL A 71 -19.59 -36.34 -5.41
N THR A 72 -19.59 -37.59 -5.85
CA THR A 72 -20.70 -38.52 -5.72
C THR A 72 -20.53 -39.31 -4.42
N VAL A 73 -21.49 -39.12 -3.49
CA VAL A 73 -21.96 -39.98 -2.37
C VAL A 73 -22.19 -39.23 -1.03
N LEU A 74 -21.79 -37.96 -0.89
CA LEU A 74 -21.65 -37.33 0.44
C LEU A 74 -22.78 -36.43 0.96
N TYR A 75 -24.05 -36.84 0.81
CA TYR A 75 -25.14 -36.03 1.39
C TYR A 75 -26.32 -36.78 2.03
N VAL A 76 -26.13 -38.04 2.48
CA VAL A 76 -27.27 -38.83 3.03
C VAL A 76 -27.12 -39.31 4.48
N ILE A 77 -26.06 -38.98 5.24
CA ILE A 77 -25.98 -39.48 6.65
C ILE A 77 -25.83 -38.40 7.74
N CYS A 78 -25.56 -37.12 7.43
CA CYS A 78 -25.33 -36.12 8.49
C CYS A 78 -26.55 -35.29 8.95
N THR A 79 -27.76 -35.50 8.44
CA THR A 79 -28.94 -34.68 8.82
C THR A 79 -29.88 -35.29 9.85
N LEU A 80 -29.47 -36.32 10.59
CA LEU A 80 -30.18 -36.76 11.81
C LEU A 80 -29.20 -37.17 12.91
N ARG A 81 -28.57 -36.20 13.58
CA ARG A 81 -28.03 -36.39 14.94
C ARG A 81 -28.02 -35.07 15.71
N ASN A 82 -29.22 -34.61 16.03
CA ASN A 82 -29.47 -33.61 17.06
C ASN A 82 -29.83 -34.36 18.35
N ILE A 83 -28.84 -35.03 18.95
CA ILE A 83 -28.92 -35.58 20.32
C ILE A 83 -27.52 -35.42 20.91
N GLY A 84 -27.45 -34.77 22.07
CA GLY A 84 -26.20 -34.43 22.75
C GLY A 84 -25.27 -35.63 22.94
N CYS A 85 -24.21 -35.66 22.15
CA CYS A 85 -22.97 -36.37 22.41
C CYS A 85 -21.85 -35.40 22.05
N SER A 86 -20.98 -35.10 23.01
CA SER A 86 -19.73 -34.38 22.78
C SER A 86 -19.00 -34.98 21.57
N VAL A 87 -18.84 -34.20 20.50
CA VAL A 87 -18.08 -34.60 19.31
C VAL A 87 -16.63 -34.75 19.75
N ILE A 88 -16.12 -35.99 19.75
CA ILE A 88 -14.73 -36.28 20.10
C ILE A 88 -13.94 -36.34 18.79
N GLU A 89 -13.18 -35.28 18.51
CA GLU A 89 -12.41 -35.09 17.27
C GLU A 89 -11.05 -35.84 17.31
N MET A 90 -10.55 -36.23 16.14
CA MET A 90 -9.19 -36.76 15.99
C MET A 90 -8.16 -35.62 15.99
N ASP A 91 -7.68 -35.24 17.16
CA ASP A 91 -6.59 -34.29 17.31
C ASP A 91 -5.22 -34.99 17.35
N SER A 92 -4.25 -34.47 16.59
CA SER A 92 -2.85 -34.85 16.76
C SER A 92 -2.41 -34.39 18.14
N ASN A 93 -1.91 -35.31 18.99
CA ASN A 93 -1.45 -35.02 20.36
C ASN A 93 -0.82 -33.62 20.48
N ASP A 94 -1.43 -32.77 21.29
CA ASP A 94 -0.91 -31.43 21.54
C ASP A 94 0.46 -31.49 22.21
N ILE A 95 1.30 -30.48 21.93
CA ILE A 95 2.53 -30.29 22.69
C ILE A 95 2.10 -30.12 24.16
N PRO A 96 2.64 -30.91 25.11
CA PRO A 96 2.25 -30.80 26.50
C PRO A 96 2.42 -29.37 26.98
N GLU A 97 1.42 -28.79 27.65
CA GLU A 97 1.40 -27.38 28.05
C GLU A 97 2.68 -26.95 28.78
N VAL A 98 3.23 -27.85 29.61
CA VAL A 98 4.52 -27.69 30.31
C VAL A 98 5.65 -27.29 29.35
N LEU A 99 5.64 -27.81 28.12
CA LEU A 99 6.66 -27.56 27.10
C LEU A 99 6.38 -26.34 26.22
N VAL A 100 5.17 -25.76 26.27
CA VAL A 100 4.78 -24.61 25.43
C VAL A 100 5.35 -23.29 25.97
N ALA A 101 5.62 -23.20 27.28
CA ALA A 101 6.15 -21.99 27.92
C ALA A 101 7.44 -21.47 27.24
N ASN A 102 7.50 -20.15 27.00
CA ASN A 102 8.63 -19.46 26.34
C ASN A 102 9.97 -19.63 27.06
N ARG A 103 9.93 -19.79 28.39
CA ARG A 103 11.04 -20.25 29.20
C ARG A 103 10.50 -21.28 30.20
N GLN A 104 11.22 -22.37 30.40
CA GLN A 104 10.87 -23.34 31.44
C GLN A 104 11.12 -22.72 32.80
N ASN A 105 10.11 -22.74 33.67
CA ASN A 105 10.22 -22.16 34.99
C ASN A 105 10.88 -23.13 35.97
N GLN A 106 11.75 -22.60 36.83
CA GLN A 106 12.36 -23.35 37.92
C GLN A 106 11.35 -23.52 39.05
N LEU A 107 11.13 -24.75 39.50
CA LEU A 107 10.18 -25.00 40.58
C LEU A 107 10.83 -24.72 41.94
N VAL A 108 10.23 -23.82 42.72
CA VAL A 108 10.66 -23.47 44.09
C VAL A 108 9.47 -23.58 45.02
N PHE A 109 9.65 -24.30 46.12
CA PHE A 109 8.61 -24.42 47.15
C PHE A 109 8.89 -23.50 48.33
N LEU A 110 7.84 -22.83 48.81
CA LEU A 110 7.88 -21.96 49.98
C LEU A 110 7.15 -22.66 51.13
N THR A 111 7.71 -22.58 52.33
CA THR A 111 7.14 -23.15 53.55
C THR A 111 7.42 -22.26 54.77
N GLY A 112 6.61 -22.37 55.82
CA GLY A 112 6.74 -21.55 57.03
C GLY A 112 5.99 -20.21 57.02
N LEU A 113 5.23 -19.91 55.95
CA LEU A 113 4.36 -18.73 55.86
C LEU A 113 2.89 -19.11 56.14
N ASP A 114 2.27 -18.45 57.10
CA ASP A 114 0.81 -18.52 57.36
C ASP A 114 0.04 -17.45 56.57
N ILE A 115 -0.40 -17.81 55.37
CA ILE A 115 -1.10 -16.90 54.44
C ILE A 115 -2.53 -16.59 54.92
N ILE A 116 -3.13 -17.47 55.73
CA ILE A 116 -4.54 -17.35 56.13
C ILE A 116 -4.68 -16.38 57.30
N ASN A 117 -3.85 -16.51 58.32
CA ASN A 117 -4.00 -15.71 59.55
C ASN A 117 -3.06 -14.51 59.62
N ASN A 118 -1.94 -14.51 58.89
CA ASN A 118 -0.95 -13.43 58.96
C ASN A 118 -0.88 -12.59 57.67
N ARG A 119 -1.29 -11.32 57.77
CA ARG A 119 -1.28 -10.36 56.64
C ARG A 119 0.13 -10.08 56.10
N SER A 120 1.17 -10.08 56.93
CA SER A 120 2.55 -9.85 56.45
C SER A 120 3.05 -11.04 55.64
N HIS A 121 2.69 -12.27 56.03
CA HIS A 121 3.01 -13.49 55.28
C HIS A 121 2.29 -13.55 53.93
N ALA A 122 1.01 -13.17 53.90
CA ALA A 122 0.25 -13.04 52.66
C ALA A 122 0.89 -11.99 51.72
N ALA A 123 1.35 -10.85 52.26
CA ALA A 123 2.05 -9.83 51.50
C ALA A 123 3.38 -10.35 50.93
N ILE A 124 4.17 -11.10 51.71
CA ILE A 124 5.43 -11.72 51.25
C ILE A 124 5.15 -12.71 50.11
N PHE A 125 4.18 -13.61 50.27
CA PHE A 125 3.82 -14.57 49.22
C PHE A 125 3.33 -13.87 47.94
N SER A 126 2.52 -12.82 48.08
CA SER A 126 2.06 -12.02 46.94
C SER A 126 3.20 -11.32 46.21
N ALA A 127 4.24 -10.87 46.92
CA ALA A 127 5.41 -10.22 46.32
C ALA A 127 6.23 -11.15 45.42
N PHE A 128 6.23 -12.46 45.71
CA PHE A 128 6.87 -13.48 44.87
C PHE A 128 5.96 -13.97 43.71
N THR A 129 4.63 -13.90 43.83
CA THR A 129 3.71 -14.58 42.89
C THR A 129 2.96 -13.64 41.94
N VAL A 130 2.66 -12.41 42.34
CA VAL A 130 1.79 -11.47 41.59
C VAL A 130 2.62 -10.51 40.73
N ASN A 131 2.14 -10.20 39.50
CA ASN A 131 2.72 -9.21 38.58
C ASN A 131 4.23 -9.36 38.34
N ARG A 132 4.68 -10.57 37.99
CA ARG A 132 6.06 -10.83 37.61
C ARG A 132 6.37 -10.20 36.24
N GLU A 133 7.29 -9.24 36.21
CA GLU A 133 7.83 -8.65 34.98
C GLU A 133 8.76 -9.64 34.23
N GLN A 134 8.92 -9.47 32.91
CA GLN A 134 9.74 -10.37 32.07
C GLN A 134 11.23 -10.39 32.43
N ASP A 135 11.72 -9.35 33.11
CA ASP A 135 13.12 -9.20 33.53
C ASP A 135 13.44 -10.00 34.80
N ARG A 136 12.42 -10.51 35.52
CA ARG A 136 12.64 -11.32 36.72
C ARG A 136 13.03 -12.76 36.38
N PRO A 137 13.75 -13.46 37.27
CA PRO A 137 14.08 -14.87 37.07
C PRO A 137 12.81 -15.73 36.82
N PRO A 138 12.83 -16.66 35.85
CA PRO A 138 11.68 -17.51 35.53
C PRO A 138 11.54 -18.64 36.57
N ILE A 139 10.95 -18.28 37.71
CA ILE A 139 10.73 -19.17 38.86
C ILE A 139 9.22 -19.34 39.05
N ASN A 140 8.80 -20.59 39.24
CA ASN A 140 7.45 -20.94 39.65
C ASN A 140 7.45 -21.23 41.15
N TYR A 141 6.76 -20.39 41.92
CA TYR A 141 6.63 -20.53 43.37
C TYR A 141 5.33 -21.25 43.72
N ALA A 142 5.44 -22.29 44.55
CA ALA A 142 4.28 -22.97 45.12
C ALA A 142 4.44 -23.12 46.64
N MET A 143 3.33 -23.08 47.37
CA MET A 143 3.33 -23.41 48.79
C MET A 143 3.42 -24.92 48.98
N LEU A 144 4.23 -25.34 49.95
CA LEU A 144 4.32 -26.74 50.37
C LEU A 144 3.21 -27.03 51.39
N ASP A 145 2.15 -27.70 50.95
CA ASP A 145 1.05 -28.16 51.82
C ASP A 145 1.33 -29.56 52.37
N GLY A 146 0.92 -29.84 53.61
CA GLY A 146 1.15 -31.11 54.31
C GLY A 146 0.51 -32.35 53.67
N THR A 147 -0.24 -32.19 52.58
CA THR A 147 -0.87 -33.25 51.77
C THR A 147 -0.05 -33.62 50.52
N GLN A 148 0.95 -32.82 50.13
CA GLN A 148 1.80 -33.10 48.97
C GLN A 148 2.93 -34.05 49.37
N MET A 149 2.84 -35.32 48.93
CA MET A 149 3.95 -36.27 49.08
C MET A 149 5.11 -35.85 48.16
N LEU A 150 6.23 -35.43 48.75
CA LEU A 150 7.49 -35.25 48.02
C LEU A 150 7.91 -36.60 47.43
N TYR A 151 8.14 -36.63 46.12
CA TYR A 151 8.37 -37.83 45.30
C TYR A 151 9.15 -38.94 46.03
N GLU A 152 8.50 -40.07 46.34
CA GLU A 152 9.16 -41.22 46.96
C GLU A 152 10.25 -41.78 46.02
N SER A 153 11.47 -41.89 46.54
CA SER A 153 12.57 -42.56 45.82
C SER A 153 12.21 -44.03 45.58
N LYS A 154 11.82 -44.38 44.35
CA LYS A 154 11.73 -45.78 43.92
C LYS A 154 13.10 -46.44 44.15
N VAL A 155 13.19 -47.31 45.16
CA VAL A 155 14.34 -48.16 45.41
C VAL A 155 14.71 -48.86 44.11
N HIS A 156 15.97 -48.73 43.71
CA HIS A 156 16.49 -49.26 42.45
C HIS A 156 16.51 -50.80 42.52
N LYS A 157 15.36 -51.44 42.28
CA LYS A 157 15.36 -52.86 41.93
C LYS A 157 16.01 -52.96 40.56
N GLN A 158 17.24 -53.48 40.53
CA GLN A 158 17.89 -53.97 39.33
C GLN A 158 17.07 -55.15 38.79
N THR A 159 16.01 -54.83 38.06
CA THR A 159 15.40 -55.76 37.11
C THR A 159 15.74 -55.19 35.75
N ILE A 160 16.72 -55.82 35.09
CA ILE A 160 16.95 -55.69 33.65
C ILE A 160 15.73 -56.30 32.98
N SER A 161 14.64 -55.55 32.89
CA SER A 161 13.45 -55.92 32.12
C SER A 161 13.55 -55.19 30.78
N SER A 162 13.66 -55.97 29.71
CA SER A 162 13.49 -55.64 28.28
C SER A 162 13.55 -54.14 27.90
N PHE A 163 14.57 -53.76 27.14
CA PHE A 163 14.76 -52.44 26.53
C PHE A 163 13.44 -51.71 26.21
N SER A 164 13.19 -50.59 26.91
CA SER A 164 11.96 -49.79 26.68
C SER A 164 12.01 -49.13 25.29
N ARG A 165 11.06 -49.48 24.41
CA ARG A 165 11.09 -49.10 22.98
C ARG A 165 10.82 -47.61 22.65
N GLY A 166 10.03 -46.88 23.43
CA GLY A 166 9.64 -45.49 23.06
C GLY A 166 10.76 -44.44 23.16
N PHE A 167 10.50 -43.17 22.81
CA PHE A 167 11.50 -42.09 22.79
C PHE A 167 11.49 -41.25 24.08
N ILE A 168 10.45 -40.45 24.34
CA ILE A 168 10.37 -39.50 25.47
C ILE A 168 9.28 -39.93 26.45
N ARG A 169 9.58 -40.03 27.76
CA ARG A 169 8.56 -40.37 28.78
C ARG A 169 7.84 -39.12 29.27
N VAL A 170 6.51 -39.08 29.16
CA VAL A 170 5.70 -37.90 29.54
C VAL A 170 5.80 -37.58 31.03
N ASN A 171 5.70 -38.58 31.91
CA ASN A 171 5.77 -38.38 33.36
C ASN A 171 7.14 -37.86 33.84
N TRP A 172 8.22 -38.11 33.08
CA TRP A 172 9.54 -37.60 33.43
C TRP A 172 9.62 -36.07 33.31
N ILE A 173 8.86 -35.48 32.38
CA ILE A 173 8.78 -34.02 32.22
C ILE A 173 8.01 -33.42 33.41
N LYS A 174 6.84 -33.99 33.75
CA LYS A 174 6.01 -33.57 34.89
C LYS A 174 6.77 -33.58 36.21
N LYS A 175 7.64 -34.58 36.41
CA LYS A 175 8.50 -34.69 37.59
C LYS A 175 9.26 -33.39 37.91
N TYR A 176 9.93 -32.77 36.94
CA TYR A 176 10.76 -31.58 37.20
C TYR A 176 10.00 -30.26 37.05
N ALA A 177 8.82 -30.29 36.43
CA ALA A 177 7.99 -29.11 36.26
C ALA A 177 7.10 -28.84 37.49
N ASN A 178 6.53 -29.90 38.08
CA ASN A 178 5.44 -29.77 39.07
C ASN A 178 5.70 -30.51 40.38
N GLU A 179 6.48 -31.61 40.38
CA GLU A 179 6.56 -32.52 41.54
C GLU A 179 7.84 -32.34 42.37
N LEU A 180 9.00 -32.19 41.71
CA LEU A 180 10.31 -32.15 42.35
C LEU A 180 10.85 -30.70 42.38
N PRO A 181 10.84 -30.02 43.54
CA PRO A 181 11.37 -28.67 43.65
C PRO A 181 12.89 -28.66 43.52
N SER A 182 13.41 -27.63 42.86
CA SER A 182 14.85 -27.35 42.79
C SER A 182 15.38 -26.75 44.09
N VAL A 183 14.56 -25.91 44.74
CA VAL A 183 14.84 -25.25 46.01
C VAL A 183 13.60 -25.30 46.91
N ILE A 184 13.78 -25.56 48.20
CA ILE A 184 12.77 -25.37 49.25
C ILE A 184 13.24 -24.23 50.15
N VAL A 185 12.38 -23.23 50.33
CA VAL A 185 12.63 -22.03 51.13
C VAL A 185 11.79 -22.09 52.40
N LEU A 186 12.46 -22.16 53.55
CA LEU A 186 11.82 -22.08 54.87
C LEU A 186 11.85 -20.64 55.37
N PHE A 187 10.68 -20.02 55.51
CA PHE A 187 10.53 -18.74 56.19
C PHE A 187 10.37 -18.96 57.69
N ALA A 188 11.07 -18.15 58.49
CA ALA A 188 11.00 -18.20 59.94
C ALA A 188 10.89 -16.79 60.55
N ASP A 189 9.89 -16.59 61.42
CA ASP A 189 9.71 -15.39 62.23
C ASP A 189 10.72 -15.34 63.37
N LEU A 190 11.95 -14.93 63.07
CA LEU A 190 13.08 -14.95 63.99
C LEU A 190 13.98 -13.73 63.81
N GLY A 191 13.83 -12.76 64.71
CA GLY A 191 14.71 -11.59 64.82
C GLY A 191 15.98 -11.88 65.62
N TRP A 192 17.06 -11.13 65.34
CA TRP A 192 18.35 -11.30 66.03
C TRP A 192 18.28 -11.07 67.54
N ASP A 193 17.28 -10.34 68.05
CA ASP A 193 17.13 -10.03 69.48
C ASP A 193 15.95 -10.80 70.13
N HIS A 194 15.47 -11.88 69.50
CA HIS A 194 14.30 -12.62 69.98
C HIS A 194 14.58 -13.27 71.37
N PRO A 195 13.68 -13.13 72.37
CA PRO A 195 13.89 -13.62 73.73
C PRO A 195 14.08 -15.15 73.79
N SER A 196 13.31 -15.89 72.99
CA SER A 196 13.42 -17.36 72.85
C SER A 196 14.27 -17.80 71.64
N TRP A 197 15.44 -17.18 71.43
CA TRP A 197 16.27 -17.51 70.26
C TRP A 197 16.66 -18.99 70.16
N ASN A 198 17.09 -19.60 71.26
CA ASN A 198 17.56 -20.99 71.25
C ASN A 198 16.44 -21.98 70.91
N GLU A 199 15.22 -21.77 71.42
CA GLU A 199 14.05 -22.62 71.14
C GLU A 199 13.62 -22.54 69.67
N LYS A 200 13.52 -21.32 69.12
CA LYS A 200 13.19 -21.13 67.70
C LYS A 200 14.30 -21.63 66.76
N ALA A 201 15.56 -21.53 67.16
CA ALA A 201 16.68 -22.11 66.41
C ALA A 201 16.59 -23.65 66.35
N THR A 202 16.22 -24.30 67.46
CA THR A 202 15.97 -25.75 67.48
C THR A 202 14.72 -26.14 66.69
N GLU A 203 13.68 -25.30 66.67
CA GLU A 203 12.50 -25.51 65.83
C GLU A 203 12.87 -25.48 64.34
N CYS A 204 13.68 -24.51 63.90
CA CYS A 204 14.18 -24.46 62.53
C CYS A 204 14.99 -25.70 62.14
N GLU A 205 15.87 -26.18 63.03
CA GLU A 205 16.65 -27.42 62.81
C GLU A 205 15.71 -28.63 62.64
N SER A 206 14.72 -28.79 63.53
CA SER A 206 13.78 -29.91 63.46
C SER A 206 12.97 -29.92 62.15
N LYS A 207 12.50 -28.75 61.69
CA LYS A 207 11.80 -28.58 60.42
C LYS A 207 12.69 -28.94 59.23
N ILE A 208 13.96 -28.54 59.24
CA ILE A 208 14.92 -28.86 58.17
C ILE A 208 15.26 -30.35 58.17
N SER A 209 15.43 -30.96 59.33
CA SER A 209 15.67 -32.41 59.47
C SER A 209 14.49 -33.22 58.91
N SER A 210 13.25 -32.80 59.20
CA SER A 210 12.03 -33.37 58.61
C SER A 210 12.00 -33.21 57.08
N LEU A 211 12.32 -32.02 56.56
CA LEU A 211 12.38 -31.77 55.12
C LEU A 211 13.44 -32.66 54.45
N ARG A 212 14.65 -32.77 55.00
CA ARG A 212 15.70 -33.65 54.46
C ARG A 212 15.26 -35.11 54.43
N THR A 213 14.56 -35.57 55.46
CA THR A 213 14.02 -36.94 55.53
C THR A 213 12.97 -37.18 54.44
N SER A 214 12.09 -36.20 54.21
CA SER A 214 11.04 -36.29 53.17
C SER A 214 11.57 -36.22 51.73
N ILE A 215 12.65 -35.48 51.46
CA ILE A 215 13.28 -35.34 50.14
C ILE A 215 14.10 -36.59 49.77
N GLY A 216 14.63 -37.31 50.77
CA GLY A 216 15.46 -38.50 50.57
C GLY A 216 16.79 -38.21 49.84
N SER A 217 17.17 -39.08 48.90
CA SER A 217 18.45 -38.99 48.15
C SER A 217 18.50 -37.88 47.08
N HIS A 218 17.48 -37.03 46.99
CA HIS A 218 17.38 -36.00 45.98
C HIS A 218 18.24 -34.77 46.31
N ALA A 219 18.84 -34.16 45.30
CA ALA A 219 19.80 -33.06 45.44
C ALA A 219 19.15 -31.68 45.71
N THR A 220 17.85 -31.62 46.00
CA THR A 220 17.09 -30.39 46.22
C THR A 220 17.77 -29.52 47.27
N ARG A 221 17.91 -28.22 46.98
CA ARG A 221 18.55 -27.28 47.89
C ARG A 221 17.56 -26.77 48.93
N ILE A 222 17.99 -26.61 50.18
CA ILE A 222 17.18 -26.04 51.25
C ILE A 222 17.84 -24.70 51.64
N CYS A 223 17.05 -23.66 51.82
CA CYS A 223 17.53 -22.38 52.36
C CYS A 223 16.54 -21.81 53.38
N ILE A 224 17.05 -20.95 54.26
CA ILE A 224 16.29 -20.32 55.34
C ILE A 224 16.22 -18.81 55.05
N VAL A 225 15.02 -18.22 55.19
CA VAL A 225 14.80 -16.78 55.15
C VAL A 225 14.26 -16.32 56.50
N LEU A 226 15.04 -15.49 57.20
CA LEU A 226 14.64 -14.92 58.49
C LEU A 226 13.84 -13.64 58.27
N LEU A 227 12.64 -13.60 58.83
CA LEU A 227 11.75 -12.43 58.80
C LEU A 227 12.08 -11.48 59.94
N GLN A 228 12.47 -10.24 59.64
CA GLN A 228 12.89 -9.24 60.63
C GLN A 228 12.02 -7.98 60.59
N GLN A 229 11.60 -7.49 61.75
CA GLN A 229 10.76 -6.29 61.88
C GLN A 229 11.57 -4.97 61.93
N THR A 230 12.86 -5.05 62.27
CA THR A 230 13.80 -3.91 62.37
C THR A 230 14.91 -4.03 61.34
N GLN A 231 15.43 -2.89 60.85
CA GLN A 231 16.52 -2.88 59.87
C GLN A 231 17.79 -3.55 60.43
N PRO A 232 18.55 -4.29 59.60
CA PRO A 232 19.80 -4.89 60.03
C PRO A 232 20.84 -3.77 60.19
N ILE A 233 21.17 -3.45 61.44
CA ILE A 233 22.43 -2.79 61.77
C ILE A 233 23.47 -3.90 61.77
N ASP A 234 24.58 -3.74 61.04
CA ASP A 234 25.73 -4.66 61.07
C ASP A 234 26.25 -4.78 62.51
N SER A 235 25.69 -5.74 63.25
CA SER A 235 26.02 -5.99 64.64
C SER A 235 26.85 -7.28 64.74
N PRO A 236 27.89 -7.31 65.58
CA PRO A 236 28.68 -8.53 65.80
C PRO A 236 27.81 -9.72 66.23
N LEU A 237 26.68 -9.45 66.91
CA LEU A 237 25.66 -10.42 67.32
C LEU A 237 25.02 -11.14 66.14
N ALA A 238 24.72 -10.45 65.04
CA ALA A 238 24.13 -11.05 63.85
C ALA A 238 25.07 -12.07 63.18
N THR A 239 26.37 -11.77 63.12
CA THR A 239 27.41 -12.68 62.60
C THR A 239 27.54 -13.94 63.47
N GLU A 240 27.60 -13.79 64.80
CA GLU A 240 27.70 -14.92 65.73
C GLU A 240 26.46 -15.83 65.62
N ARG A 241 25.25 -15.25 65.68
CA ARG A 241 24.00 -16.01 65.58
C ARG A 241 23.79 -16.65 64.21
N THR A 242 24.25 -16.02 63.12
CA THR A 242 24.27 -16.61 61.78
C THR A 242 25.12 -17.88 61.75
N THR A 243 26.37 -17.81 62.23
CA THR A 243 27.26 -18.97 62.23
C THR A 243 26.72 -20.11 63.10
N LYS A 244 26.15 -19.79 64.27
CA LYS A 244 25.51 -20.76 65.17
C LYS A 244 24.32 -21.46 64.52
N LEU A 245 23.41 -20.70 63.89
CA LEU A 245 22.22 -21.26 63.23
C LEU A 245 22.60 -22.13 62.01
N CYS A 246 23.57 -21.68 61.20
CA CYS A 246 24.07 -22.45 60.07
C CYS A 246 24.74 -23.76 60.49
N GLN A 247 25.50 -23.76 61.59
CA GLN A 247 26.10 -24.97 62.16
C GLN A 247 25.03 -25.94 62.68
N LEU A 248 24.02 -25.44 63.41
CA LEU A 248 22.91 -26.26 63.92
C LEU A 248 22.12 -26.91 62.77
N CYS A 249 21.75 -26.12 61.75
CA CYS A 249 20.98 -26.61 60.61
C CYS A 249 21.82 -27.35 59.54
N GLN A 250 23.14 -27.44 59.72
CA GLN A 250 24.09 -27.99 58.75
C GLN A 250 23.94 -27.37 57.34
N LEU A 251 23.79 -26.04 57.27
CA LEU A 251 23.66 -25.30 56.02
C LEU A 251 24.86 -24.37 55.81
N PRO A 252 25.35 -24.19 54.57
CA PRO A 252 26.34 -23.16 54.27
C PRO A 252 25.75 -21.77 54.52
N THR A 253 26.59 -20.82 54.93
CA THR A 253 26.18 -19.43 55.18
C THR A 253 25.51 -18.75 53.98
N LYS A 254 25.81 -19.22 52.76
CA LYS A 254 25.18 -18.77 51.50
C LYS A 254 23.71 -19.20 51.32
N GLN A 255 23.18 -20.04 52.21
CA GLN A 255 21.78 -20.53 52.18
C GLN A 255 20.93 -19.94 53.32
N LEU A 256 21.45 -18.96 54.05
CA LEU A 256 20.71 -18.18 55.04
C LEU A 256 20.54 -16.76 54.51
N PHE A 257 19.30 -16.28 54.45
CA PHE A 257 18.99 -14.93 53.99
C PHE A 257 18.11 -14.20 54.99
N ILE A 258 18.08 -12.87 54.88
CA ILE A 258 17.31 -11.98 55.76
C ILE A 258 16.32 -11.20 54.92
N LEU A 259 15.05 -11.17 55.35
CA LEU A 259 13.99 -10.38 54.72
C LEU A 259 13.42 -9.38 55.75
N PRO A 260 13.71 -8.07 55.61
CA PRO A 260 13.08 -7.05 56.45
C PRO A 260 11.63 -6.81 56.02
N ILE A 261 10.71 -6.86 56.99
CA ILE A 261 9.28 -6.57 56.82
C ILE A 261 9.09 -5.05 57.00
N GLY A 262 8.92 -4.31 55.89
CA GLY A 262 8.77 -2.84 55.88
C GLY A 262 8.82 -2.23 54.47
N GLU A 263 9.04 -0.91 54.35
CA GLU A 263 8.96 -0.15 53.07
C GLU A 263 9.89 -0.66 51.95
N ARG A 264 11.02 -1.31 52.30
CA ARG A 264 12.00 -1.84 51.33
C ARG A 264 11.84 -3.33 50.99
N MET A 265 10.75 -3.98 51.44
CA MET A 265 10.51 -5.43 51.27
C MET A 265 10.72 -5.89 49.83
N PHE A 266 10.21 -5.14 48.86
CA PHE A 266 10.27 -5.50 47.44
C PHE A 266 11.70 -5.59 46.89
N SER A 267 12.59 -4.68 47.30
CA SER A 267 14.01 -4.70 46.88
C SER A 267 14.77 -5.92 47.42
N SER A 268 14.45 -6.34 48.65
CA SER A 268 15.00 -7.55 49.27
C SER A 268 14.43 -8.82 48.65
N VAL A 269 13.14 -8.82 48.29
CA VAL A 269 12.51 -9.90 47.52
C VAL A 269 13.25 -10.13 46.21
N LEU A 270 13.54 -9.09 45.43
CA LEU A 270 14.29 -9.23 44.17
C LEU A 270 15.68 -9.86 44.37
N ARG A 271 16.40 -9.48 45.44
CA ARG A 271 17.69 -10.09 45.80
C ARG A 271 17.54 -11.57 46.20
N LEU A 272 16.47 -11.91 46.92
CA LEU A 272 16.16 -13.29 47.27
C LEU A 272 15.85 -14.12 46.03
N GLU A 273 15.10 -13.58 45.06
CA GLU A 273 14.82 -14.27 43.79
C GLU A 273 16.11 -14.60 43.03
N THR A 274 17.06 -13.66 42.96
CA THR A 274 18.37 -13.93 42.35
C THR A 274 19.14 -15.03 43.09
N ALA A 275 19.06 -15.06 44.42
CA ALA A 275 19.73 -16.10 45.20
C ALA A 275 19.05 -17.49 45.05
N PHE A 276 17.72 -17.54 45.03
CA PHE A 276 16.97 -18.77 44.75
C PHE A 276 17.27 -19.29 43.34
N HIS A 277 17.39 -18.38 42.37
CA HIS A 277 17.79 -18.72 41.02
C HIS A 277 19.16 -19.40 40.96
N GLU A 278 20.18 -18.85 41.64
CA GLU A 278 21.51 -19.45 41.72
C GLU A 278 21.51 -20.85 42.36
N LEU A 279 20.74 -21.02 43.44
CA LEU A 279 20.58 -22.33 44.10
C LEU A 279 19.90 -23.35 43.18
N ALA A 280 18.87 -22.93 42.44
CA ALA A 280 18.18 -23.75 41.45
C ALA A 280 19.13 -24.14 40.30
N GLN A 281 19.95 -23.21 39.79
CA GLN A 281 20.96 -23.51 38.77
C GLN A 281 21.94 -24.59 39.22
N ALA A 282 22.39 -24.54 40.48
CA ALA A 282 23.28 -25.55 41.06
C ALA A 282 22.63 -26.93 41.15
N PHE A 283 21.33 -27.01 41.47
CA PHE A 283 20.55 -28.25 41.45
C PHE A 283 20.51 -28.86 40.04
N TYR A 284 20.10 -28.09 39.04
CA TYR A 284 20.01 -28.59 37.67
C TYR A 284 21.38 -28.98 37.09
N GLN A 285 22.46 -28.29 37.48
CA GLN A 285 23.82 -28.68 37.12
C GLN A 285 24.20 -30.07 37.66
N GLN A 286 23.77 -30.43 38.87
CA GLN A 286 23.98 -31.77 39.42
C GLN A 286 23.13 -32.82 38.70
N CYS A 287 21.88 -32.49 38.36
CA CYS A 287 21.03 -33.35 37.53
C CYS A 287 21.68 -33.63 36.16
N LEU A 288 22.21 -32.61 35.49
CA LEU A 288 22.92 -32.76 34.21
C LEU A 288 24.12 -33.72 34.31
N LYS A 289 24.94 -33.61 35.37
CA LYS A 289 26.04 -34.55 35.63
C LYS A 289 25.55 -35.99 35.79
N SER A 290 24.44 -36.19 36.51
CA SER A 290 23.87 -37.53 36.73
C SER A 290 23.34 -38.19 35.44
N VAL A 291 22.85 -37.40 34.49
CA VAL A 291 22.35 -37.89 33.19
C VAL A 291 23.53 -38.21 32.25
N ARG A 292 24.60 -37.42 32.29
CA ARG A 292 25.83 -37.65 31.51
C ARG A 292 26.61 -38.88 31.97
N ALA A 293 26.58 -39.19 33.27
CA ALA A 293 27.26 -40.34 33.85
C ALA A 293 26.67 -41.70 33.42
N ARG A 294 25.48 -41.72 32.81
CA ARG A 294 24.85 -42.97 32.33
C ARG A 294 25.40 -43.34 30.96
N SER A 295 25.91 -44.56 30.82
CA SER A 295 26.28 -45.11 29.51
C SER A 295 25.03 -45.43 28.68
N THR A 296 25.02 -45.00 27.42
CA THR A 296 23.99 -45.35 26.44
C THR A 296 24.63 -46.15 25.32
N PRO A 297 24.06 -47.31 24.93
CA PRO A 297 24.60 -48.07 23.81
C PRO A 297 24.40 -47.33 22.49
N ASN A 298 25.46 -47.24 21.68
CA ASN A 298 25.48 -46.49 20.41
C ASN A 298 24.47 -47.03 19.38
N ASN A 299 24.06 -48.29 19.49
CA ASN A 299 23.13 -48.95 18.55
C ASN A 299 21.64 -48.64 18.82
N SER A 300 21.33 -47.78 19.80
CA SER A 300 19.95 -47.51 20.23
C SER A 300 19.57 -46.04 20.05
N SER A 301 19.14 -45.68 18.83
CA SER A 301 18.78 -44.30 18.48
C SER A 301 17.73 -43.69 19.42
N ASN A 302 16.75 -44.48 19.87
CA ASN A 302 15.73 -44.06 20.83
C ASN A 302 16.31 -43.64 22.20
N LEU A 303 17.32 -44.34 22.72
CA LEU A 303 17.96 -43.99 23.99
C LEU A 303 18.86 -42.76 23.86
N ILE A 304 19.54 -42.60 22.72
CA ILE A 304 20.36 -41.43 22.42
C ILE A 304 19.48 -40.17 22.34
N ILE A 305 18.41 -40.21 21.55
CA ILE A 305 17.43 -39.12 21.43
C ILE A 305 16.88 -38.75 22.81
N ARG A 306 16.52 -39.76 23.62
CA ARG A 306 16.02 -39.55 24.99
C ARG A 306 17.05 -38.89 25.89
N GLN A 307 18.31 -39.31 25.86
CA GLN A 307 19.36 -38.72 26.67
C GLN A 307 19.61 -37.26 26.26
N GLN A 308 19.72 -36.99 24.96
CA GLN A 308 19.91 -35.63 24.45
C GLN A 308 18.73 -34.72 24.80
N PHE A 309 17.49 -35.20 24.67
CA PHE A 309 16.30 -34.44 25.10
C PHE A 309 16.34 -34.08 26.59
N LYS A 310 16.72 -35.04 27.46
CA LYS A 310 16.83 -34.79 28.91
C LYS A 310 17.89 -33.73 29.23
N LEU A 311 19.04 -33.78 28.54
CA LEU A 311 20.10 -32.78 28.68
C LEU A 311 19.63 -31.40 28.21
N ALA A 312 18.88 -31.35 27.10
CA ALA A 312 18.33 -30.11 26.58
C ALA A 312 17.32 -29.48 27.57
N PHE A 313 16.33 -30.26 28.02
CA PHE A 313 15.27 -29.80 28.92
C PHE A 313 15.82 -29.34 30.29
N LEU A 314 16.77 -30.07 30.88
CA LEU A 314 17.42 -29.64 32.13
C LEU A 314 18.28 -28.39 31.95
N SER A 315 18.87 -28.20 30.77
CA SER A 315 19.63 -26.98 30.45
C SER A 315 18.69 -25.78 30.31
N GLU A 316 17.49 -25.96 29.73
CA GLU A 316 16.45 -24.94 29.65
C GLU A 316 15.96 -24.54 31.05
N LEU A 317 15.70 -25.50 31.95
CA LEU A 317 15.39 -25.23 33.37
C LEU A 317 16.53 -24.50 34.09
N ARG A 318 17.78 -24.82 33.79
CA ARG A 318 18.96 -24.09 34.28
C ARG A 318 19.10 -22.68 33.70
N GLN A 319 18.30 -22.31 32.70
CA GLN A 319 18.41 -21.07 31.91
C GLN A 319 19.67 -20.97 31.04
N ASP A 320 20.29 -22.10 30.72
CA ASP A 320 21.40 -22.21 29.75
C ASP A 320 20.82 -22.53 28.36
N THR A 321 20.22 -21.51 27.74
CA THR A 321 19.41 -21.65 26.51
C THR A 321 20.25 -22.02 25.28
N HIS A 322 21.51 -21.62 25.21
CA HIS A 322 22.42 -22.02 24.13
C HIS A 322 22.80 -23.50 24.22
N THR A 323 23.10 -24.01 25.41
CA THR A 323 23.38 -25.44 25.62
C THR A 323 22.13 -26.28 25.39
N ALA A 324 20.96 -25.79 25.81
CA ALA A 324 19.67 -26.43 25.51
C ALA A 324 19.44 -26.54 24.00
N LEU A 325 19.60 -25.45 23.25
CA LEU A 325 19.45 -25.42 21.80
C LEU A 325 20.39 -26.42 21.10
N ARG A 326 21.65 -26.51 21.54
CA ARG A 326 22.62 -27.48 21.00
C ARG A 326 22.15 -28.92 21.20
N HIS A 327 21.72 -29.29 22.40
CA HIS A 327 21.25 -30.64 22.69
C HIS A 327 19.92 -30.96 21.99
N TYR A 328 19.02 -29.99 21.81
CA TYR A 328 17.83 -30.17 20.98
C TYR A 328 18.18 -30.40 19.50
N LYS A 329 19.12 -29.63 18.93
CA LYS A 329 19.63 -29.83 17.56
C LYS A 329 20.26 -31.23 17.40
N LEU A 330 21.03 -31.71 18.38
CA LEU A 330 21.61 -33.06 18.36
C LEU A 330 20.55 -34.16 18.45
N ALA A 331 19.56 -34.01 19.34
CA ALA A 331 18.44 -34.96 19.41
C ALA A 331 17.69 -35.03 18.08
N TYR A 332 17.45 -33.89 17.43
CA TYR A 332 16.76 -33.79 16.15
C TYR A 332 17.56 -34.45 15.01
N GLN A 333 18.88 -34.25 14.97
CA GLN A 333 19.75 -34.91 13.99
C GLN A 333 19.66 -36.44 14.11
N HIS A 334 19.67 -36.98 15.32
CA HIS A 334 19.49 -38.42 15.52
C HIS A 334 18.08 -38.90 15.12
N CYS A 335 17.04 -38.07 15.21
CA CYS A 335 15.73 -38.42 14.66
C CYS A 335 15.76 -38.55 13.13
N THR A 336 16.54 -37.71 12.42
CA THR A 336 16.66 -37.78 10.96
C THR A 336 17.51 -38.96 10.47
N GLU A 337 18.43 -39.44 11.30
CA GLU A 337 19.30 -40.59 11.02
C GLU A 337 18.72 -41.93 11.49
N CYS A 338 17.58 -41.91 12.19
CA CYS A 338 16.95 -43.11 12.74
C CYS A 338 16.32 -43.97 11.64
N GLU A 339 16.48 -45.29 11.73
CA GLU A 339 15.76 -46.24 10.87
C GLU A 339 14.24 -46.08 11.07
N ILE A 340 13.51 -46.04 9.95
CA ILE A 340 12.07 -45.80 9.94
C ILE A 340 11.34 -47.14 10.07
N ILE A 341 10.79 -47.40 11.26
CA ILE A 341 9.92 -48.54 11.50
C ILE A 341 8.46 -48.06 11.38
N ASP A 342 7.68 -48.68 10.50
CA ASP A 342 6.31 -48.22 10.17
C ASP A 342 5.39 -48.10 11.41
N SER A 343 5.50 -49.05 12.35
CA SER A 343 4.72 -49.03 13.59
C SER A 343 5.12 -47.95 14.61
N GLU A 344 6.28 -47.31 14.42
CA GLU A 344 6.86 -46.31 15.33
C GLU A 344 6.98 -44.92 14.66
N ILE A 345 6.68 -44.82 13.36
CA ILE A 345 6.82 -43.58 12.57
C ILE A 345 5.99 -42.42 13.12
N PHE A 346 4.81 -42.72 13.67
CA PHE A 346 3.92 -41.74 14.28
C PHE A 346 4.55 -41.14 15.55
N GLU A 347 5.14 -41.98 16.40
CA GLU A 347 5.85 -41.55 17.61
C GLU A 347 7.10 -40.73 17.24
N LEU A 348 7.89 -41.21 16.27
CA LEU A 348 9.09 -40.51 15.79
C LEU A 348 8.74 -39.12 15.24
N ARG A 349 7.66 -38.98 14.46
CA ARG A 349 7.19 -37.68 13.94
C ARG A 349 6.74 -36.74 15.04
N ALA A 350 5.99 -37.22 16.02
CA ALA A 350 5.57 -36.42 17.14
C ALA A 350 6.79 -35.87 17.91
N VAL A 351 7.79 -36.72 18.16
CA VAL A 351 9.05 -36.35 18.82
C VAL A 351 9.86 -35.37 17.98
N ALA A 352 10.03 -35.63 16.68
CA ALA A 352 10.74 -34.75 15.77
C ALA A 352 10.06 -33.37 15.64
N GLY A 353 8.73 -33.33 15.61
CA GLY A 353 7.94 -32.10 15.61
C GLY A 353 8.11 -31.30 16.90
N LEU A 354 8.10 -31.97 18.06
CA LEU A 354 8.38 -31.33 19.35
C LEU A 354 9.80 -30.73 19.40
N LEU A 355 10.80 -31.49 18.96
CA LEU A 355 12.18 -31.01 18.91
C LEU A 355 12.31 -29.81 17.97
N ASN A 356 11.67 -29.88 16.79
CA ASN A 356 11.65 -28.77 15.84
C ASN A 356 11.00 -27.52 16.42
N TYR A 357 9.86 -27.67 17.12
CA TYR A 357 9.20 -26.59 17.83
C TYR A 357 10.14 -25.91 18.85
N LYS A 358 10.83 -26.70 19.69
CA LYS A 358 11.78 -26.17 20.69
C LYS A 358 13.00 -25.50 20.06
N ILE A 359 13.54 -26.05 18.98
CA ILE A 359 14.65 -25.42 18.25
C ILE A 359 14.20 -24.06 17.67
N CYS A 360 13.02 -24.00 17.05
CA CYS A 360 12.50 -22.75 16.49
C CYS A 360 12.18 -21.73 17.57
N GLN A 361 11.53 -22.13 18.66
CA GLN A 361 11.21 -21.26 19.81
C GLN A 361 12.48 -20.63 20.38
N LEU A 362 13.51 -21.42 20.68
CA LEU A 362 14.78 -20.91 21.20
C LEU A 362 15.54 -20.06 20.18
N SER A 363 15.47 -20.40 18.89
CA SER A 363 16.10 -19.59 17.83
C SER A 363 15.44 -18.21 17.71
N PHE A 364 14.11 -18.13 17.78
CA PHE A 364 13.41 -16.84 17.84
C PHE A 364 13.73 -16.07 19.11
N PHE A 365 13.81 -16.75 20.24
CA PHE A 365 14.21 -16.16 21.52
C PHE A 365 15.63 -15.56 21.48
N HIS A 366 16.56 -16.18 20.74
CA HIS A 366 17.91 -15.65 20.48
C HIS A 366 17.97 -14.62 19.35
N SER A 367 16.83 -14.11 18.89
CA SER A 367 16.71 -13.19 17.75
C SER A 367 17.30 -13.74 16.43
N ALA A 368 17.48 -15.06 16.32
CA ALA A 368 18.03 -15.76 15.17
C ALA A 368 16.91 -16.27 14.23
N ALA A 369 16.09 -15.34 13.73
CA ALA A 369 14.91 -15.69 12.92
C ALA A 369 15.25 -16.48 11.63
N LEU A 370 16.38 -16.18 10.99
CA LEU A 370 16.84 -16.91 9.79
C LEU A 370 17.18 -18.37 10.11
N GLU A 371 17.74 -18.65 11.30
CA GLU A 371 17.98 -20.03 11.74
C GLU A 371 16.67 -20.78 11.97
N ALA A 372 15.68 -20.14 12.59
CA ALA A 372 14.35 -20.73 12.80
C ALA A 372 13.68 -21.07 11.46
N LEU A 373 13.71 -20.14 10.48
CA LEU A 373 13.17 -20.36 9.14
C LEU A 373 13.91 -21.47 8.39
N ALA A 374 15.24 -21.50 8.47
CA ALA A 374 16.06 -22.55 7.85
C ALA A 374 15.79 -23.92 8.48
N GLN A 375 15.65 -23.97 9.81
CA GLN A 375 15.30 -25.18 10.54
C GLN A 375 13.92 -25.70 10.12
N GLN A 376 12.91 -24.83 10.03
CA GLN A 376 11.57 -25.23 9.57
C GLN A 376 11.60 -25.79 8.14
N ARG A 377 12.38 -25.18 7.23
CA ARG A 377 12.54 -25.71 5.86
C ARG A 377 13.19 -27.09 5.85
N ARG A 378 14.24 -27.30 6.67
CA ARG A 378 14.87 -28.62 6.84
C ARG A 378 13.88 -29.65 7.38
N HIS A 379 13.04 -29.25 8.34
CA HIS A 379 12.02 -30.11 8.90
C HIS A 379 10.99 -30.55 7.88
N ASN A 380 10.50 -29.62 7.06
CA ASN A 380 9.59 -29.96 5.97
C ASN A 380 10.26 -30.95 4.99
N ASN A 381 11.49 -30.69 4.56
CA ASN A 381 12.19 -31.58 3.63
C ASN A 381 12.45 -32.98 4.21
N ALA A 382 12.78 -33.07 5.51
CA ALA A 382 13.12 -34.32 6.17
C ALA A 382 11.90 -35.16 6.54
N PHE A 383 10.81 -34.56 7.04
CA PHE A 383 9.67 -35.29 7.60
C PHE A 383 8.36 -35.13 6.81
N PHE A 384 8.13 -34.02 6.12
CA PHE A 384 6.88 -33.85 5.37
C PHE A 384 6.89 -34.69 4.08
N CYS A 385 8.06 -34.85 3.49
CA CYS A 385 8.28 -35.66 2.30
C CYS A 385 8.29 -37.17 2.57
N LEU A 386 8.35 -37.60 3.84
CA LEU A 386 8.28 -39.02 4.19
C LEU A 386 6.88 -39.59 3.91
N PRO A 387 6.80 -40.88 3.49
CA PRO A 387 5.53 -41.55 3.25
C PRO A 387 4.75 -41.66 4.57
N PRO A 388 3.41 -41.49 4.56
CA PRO A 388 2.59 -41.45 5.79
C PRO A 388 2.72 -42.69 6.67
N GLY A 389 3.09 -43.83 6.08
CA GLY A 389 3.15 -45.14 6.73
C GLY A 389 1.91 -45.97 6.41
N SER A 390 1.94 -47.25 6.77
CA SER A 390 0.82 -48.18 6.53
C SER A 390 0.02 -48.52 7.78
N TYR A 391 0.52 -48.13 8.96
CA TYR A 391 -0.02 -48.51 10.26
C TYR A 391 -0.75 -47.37 10.99
N PRO A 392 -1.96 -47.60 11.55
CA PRO A 392 -2.70 -48.87 11.67
C PRO A 392 -3.45 -49.27 10.39
N SER A 393 -3.79 -48.28 9.56
CA SER A 393 -4.24 -48.48 8.18
C SER A 393 -3.65 -47.37 7.32
N SER A 394 -3.43 -47.66 6.03
CA SER A 394 -2.83 -46.69 5.08
C SER A 394 -3.63 -45.39 4.99
N VAL A 395 -4.97 -45.47 5.04
CA VAL A 395 -5.85 -44.30 4.93
C VAL A 395 -5.78 -43.44 6.20
N ILE A 396 -5.89 -44.05 7.39
CA ILE A 396 -5.82 -43.33 8.67
C ILE A 396 -4.44 -42.71 8.86
N ALA A 397 -3.37 -43.46 8.56
CA ALA A 397 -2.00 -42.96 8.64
C ALA A 397 -1.79 -41.74 7.72
N SER A 398 -2.41 -41.73 6.53
CA SER A 398 -2.39 -40.58 5.62
C SER A 398 -3.11 -39.36 6.20
N ILE A 399 -4.30 -39.54 6.78
CA ILE A 399 -5.06 -38.47 7.43
C ILE A 399 -4.28 -37.91 8.63
N GLU A 400 -3.79 -38.76 9.53
CA GLU A 400 -2.98 -38.38 10.68
C GLU A 400 -1.72 -37.60 10.26
N HIS A 401 -1.06 -38.00 9.16
CA HIS A 401 0.11 -37.29 8.62
C HIS A 401 -0.24 -35.90 8.10
N LEU A 402 -1.39 -35.74 7.41
CA LEU A 402 -1.87 -34.44 6.95
C LEU A 402 -2.21 -33.52 8.13
N LEU A 403 -2.93 -34.03 9.14
CA LEU A 403 -3.25 -33.27 10.35
C LEU A 403 -1.98 -32.86 11.10
N TRP A 404 -1.00 -33.78 11.23
CA TRP A 404 0.29 -33.48 11.85
C TRP A 404 1.05 -32.38 11.09
N LYS A 405 1.11 -32.42 9.75
CA LYS A 405 1.72 -31.35 8.93
C LYS A 405 1.03 -30.01 9.16
N GLY A 406 -0.31 -30.00 9.13
CA GLY A 406 -1.12 -28.82 9.40
C GLY A 406 -0.81 -28.23 10.77
N LYS A 407 -0.73 -29.08 11.80
CA LYS A 407 -0.39 -28.70 13.17
C LYS A 407 1.01 -28.12 13.28
N GLN A 408 2.03 -28.75 12.68
CA GLN A 408 3.40 -28.25 12.68
C GLN A 408 3.50 -26.85 12.06
N CYS A 409 2.83 -26.62 10.92
CA CYS A 409 2.77 -25.30 10.29
C CYS A 409 2.06 -24.26 11.16
N SER A 410 0.95 -24.62 11.80
CA SER A 410 0.20 -23.71 12.70
C SER A 410 1.03 -23.35 13.94
N LEU A 411 1.70 -24.30 14.56
CA LEU A 411 2.56 -24.06 15.73
C LEU A 411 3.74 -23.15 15.38
N PHE A 412 4.39 -23.38 14.23
CA PHE A 412 5.46 -22.51 13.76
C PHE A 412 4.96 -21.08 13.46
N ALA A 413 3.77 -20.96 12.85
CA ALA A 413 3.17 -19.65 12.60
C ALA A 413 2.93 -18.87 13.88
N ASN A 414 2.42 -19.52 14.94
CA ASN A 414 2.20 -18.90 16.24
C ASN A 414 3.52 -18.46 16.89
N LEU A 415 4.57 -19.28 16.84
CA LEU A 415 5.91 -18.89 17.32
C LEU A 415 6.46 -17.67 16.57
N PHE A 416 6.29 -17.65 15.24
CA PHE A 416 6.75 -16.53 14.43
C PHE A 416 5.93 -15.27 14.72
N GLU A 417 4.62 -15.37 14.92
CA GLU A 417 3.78 -14.24 15.32
C GLU A 417 4.18 -13.68 16.69
N GLN A 418 4.44 -14.55 17.68
CA GLN A 418 4.98 -14.13 18.98
C GLN A 418 6.33 -13.42 18.86
N ALA A 419 7.23 -13.92 18.00
CA ALA A 419 8.50 -13.26 17.73
C ALA A 419 8.32 -11.87 17.11
N VAL A 420 7.36 -11.71 16.18
CA VAL A 420 7.02 -10.41 15.59
C VAL A 420 6.45 -9.45 16.63
N MET A 421 5.58 -9.94 17.53
CA MET A 421 5.09 -9.15 18.67
C MET A 421 6.24 -8.77 19.62
N GLY A 422 7.25 -9.62 19.76
CA GLY A 422 8.47 -9.38 20.54
C GLY A 422 9.51 -8.49 19.87
N GLY A 423 9.19 -7.83 18.74
CA GLY A 423 10.06 -6.85 18.08
C GLY A 423 10.77 -7.32 16.81
N LEU A 424 10.54 -8.56 16.35
CA LEU A 424 11.07 -9.04 15.07
C LEU A 424 10.34 -8.38 13.89
N VAL A 425 11.09 -7.81 12.95
CA VAL A 425 10.51 -7.23 11.71
C VAL A 425 10.30 -8.33 10.67
N ALA A 426 9.02 -8.66 10.39
CA ALA A 426 8.65 -9.55 9.31
C ALA A 426 8.47 -8.81 7.98
N VAL A 427 8.75 -9.50 6.86
CA VAL A 427 8.65 -8.95 5.50
C VAL A 427 7.55 -9.63 4.70
N SER A 428 7.09 -9.00 3.62
CA SER A 428 5.99 -9.51 2.78
C SER A 428 6.22 -10.91 2.18
N THR A 429 7.47 -11.36 2.07
CA THR A 429 7.83 -12.71 1.57
C THR A 429 8.04 -13.74 2.69
N GLN A 430 8.19 -13.28 3.94
CA GLN A 430 8.51 -14.11 5.10
C GLN A 430 7.76 -13.57 6.32
N HIS A 431 6.52 -14.04 6.49
CA HIS A 431 5.65 -13.65 7.58
C HIS A 431 4.75 -14.85 8.02
N PRO A 432 4.12 -14.79 9.20
CA PRO A 432 3.33 -15.90 9.75
C PRO A 432 2.20 -16.40 8.82
N GLY A 433 1.57 -15.50 8.08
CA GLY A 433 0.48 -15.81 7.14
C GLY A 433 0.82 -16.89 6.10
N MET A 434 2.08 -17.00 5.66
CA MET A 434 2.52 -18.06 4.74
C MET A 434 2.39 -19.47 5.36
N TYR A 435 2.65 -19.57 6.66
CA TYR A 435 2.59 -20.84 7.40
C TYR A 435 1.17 -21.16 7.85
N LEU A 436 0.35 -20.15 8.17
CA LEU A 436 -1.09 -20.33 8.41
C LEU A 436 -1.81 -20.81 7.15
N GLN A 437 -1.46 -20.26 5.98
CA GLN A 437 -1.96 -20.76 4.70
C GLN A 437 -1.57 -22.22 4.47
N ALA A 438 -0.30 -22.57 4.69
CA ALA A 438 0.16 -23.95 4.55
C ALA A 438 -0.56 -24.90 5.53
N ALA A 439 -0.81 -24.45 6.77
CA ALA A 439 -1.60 -25.20 7.74
C ALA A 439 -3.01 -25.46 7.23
N ALA A 440 -3.73 -24.42 6.82
CA ALA A 440 -5.07 -24.56 6.24
C ALA A 440 -5.08 -25.50 5.03
N TYR A 441 -4.08 -25.43 4.15
CA TYR A 441 -3.96 -26.32 2.98
C TYR A 441 -3.90 -27.80 3.38
N TYR A 442 -3.17 -28.16 4.43
CA TYR A 442 -3.10 -29.55 4.90
C TYR A 442 -4.37 -30.00 5.62
N TYR A 443 -4.99 -29.13 6.42
CA TYR A 443 -6.28 -29.45 7.05
C TYR A 443 -7.40 -29.65 6.02
N ARG A 444 -7.43 -28.88 4.94
CA ARG A 444 -8.39 -29.07 3.84
C ARG A 444 -8.22 -30.43 3.15
N GLN A 445 -6.99 -30.82 2.82
CA GLN A 445 -6.72 -32.16 2.30
C GLN A 445 -7.08 -33.27 3.29
N ALA A 446 -6.88 -33.05 4.61
CA ALA A 446 -7.30 -34.00 5.63
C ALA A 446 -8.83 -34.12 5.64
N ASN A 447 -9.56 -33.02 5.55
CA ASN A 447 -11.03 -33.02 5.44
C ASN A 447 -11.49 -33.79 4.20
N ASP A 448 -10.87 -33.59 3.04
CA ASP A 448 -11.18 -34.34 1.81
C ASP A 448 -10.92 -35.85 1.97
N ALA A 449 -9.81 -36.23 2.62
CA ALA A 449 -9.46 -37.61 2.89
C ALA A 449 -10.41 -38.28 3.92
N VAL A 450 -10.78 -37.57 4.99
CA VAL A 450 -11.77 -38.02 5.99
C VAL A 450 -13.14 -38.20 5.34
N THR A 451 -13.53 -37.26 4.50
CA THR A 451 -14.76 -37.28 3.73
C THR A 451 -14.83 -38.53 2.82
N THR A 452 -13.73 -38.83 2.14
CA THR A 452 -13.57 -40.05 1.32
C THR A 452 -13.63 -41.33 2.17
N LEU A 453 -13.01 -41.33 3.36
CA LEU A 453 -13.06 -42.45 4.31
C LEU A 453 -14.48 -42.68 4.83
N ASN A 454 -15.20 -41.64 5.23
CA ASN A 454 -16.57 -41.74 5.74
C ASN A 454 -17.55 -42.32 4.70
N THR A 455 -17.28 -42.12 3.42
CA THR A 455 -18.04 -42.68 2.30
C THR A 455 -17.76 -44.16 2.04
N SER A 456 -16.52 -44.59 2.28
CA SER A 456 -16.02 -45.93 1.98
C SER A 456 -15.92 -46.84 3.21
N SER A 457 -16.19 -46.31 4.40
CA SER A 457 -16.01 -47.02 5.67
C SER A 457 -16.96 -48.23 5.75
N GLN A 458 -16.38 -49.38 6.12
CA GLN A 458 -17.11 -50.62 6.36
C GLN A 458 -17.74 -50.66 7.76
N PHE A 459 -17.45 -49.67 8.62
CA PHE A 459 -17.84 -49.62 10.03
C PHE A 459 -18.98 -48.64 10.32
N VAL A 460 -19.67 -48.16 9.28
CA VAL A 460 -20.87 -47.30 9.42
C VAL A 460 -21.93 -48.06 10.22
N GLY A 461 -22.23 -47.58 11.44
CA GLY A 461 -23.17 -48.22 12.37
C GLY A 461 -22.55 -49.11 13.45
N SER A 462 -21.22 -49.24 13.49
CA SER A 462 -20.52 -49.93 14.59
C SER A 462 -20.65 -49.16 15.92
N VAL A 463 -20.73 -49.89 17.03
CA VAL A 463 -20.80 -49.31 18.37
C VAL A 463 -19.40 -48.89 18.81
N TYR A 464 -19.29 -47.71 19.42
CA TYR A 464 -18.03 -47.20 19.94
C TYR A 464 -17.46 -48.15 21.02
N PRO A 465 -16.19 -48.58 20.93
CA PRO A 465 -15.60 -49.51 21.90
C PRO A 465 -15.59 -48.96 23.34
N SER A 466 -15.89 -49.83 24.32
CA SER A 466 -15.83 -49.51 25.75
C SER A 466 -15.11 -50.64 26.51
N PRO A 467 -14.04 -50.37 27.29
CA PRO A 467 -13.41 -49.07 27.54
C PRO A 467 -12.73 -48.48 26.29
N ASP A 468 -12.60 -47.14 26.25
CA ASP A 468 -12.01 -46.43 25.11
C ASP A 468 -10.52 -46.79 24.93
N PRO A 469 -10.12 -47.46 23.84
CA PRO A 469 -8.75 -47.90 23.60
C PRO A 469 -7.77 -46.75 23.29
N LEU A 470 -8.30 -45.54 23.07
CA LEU A 470 -7.51 -44.32 22.80
C LEU A 470 -7.13 -43.58 24.10
N VAL A 471 -7.62 -44.00 25.26
CA VAL A 471 -7.24 -43.42 26.55
C VAL A 471 -6.04 -44.18 27.15
N PRO A 472 -5.00 -43.48 27.62
CA PRO A 472 -3.88 -44.09 28.33
C PRO A 472 -4.29 -44.90 29.57
N THR A 473 -3.95 -46.19 29.61
CA THR A 473 -4.12 -47.05 30.81
C THR A 473 -2.81 -47.23 31.61
N ALA A 474 -1.67 -46.80 31.07
CA ALA A 474 -0.33 -46.96 31.64
C ALA A 474 0.60 -45.77 31.34
N ASP A 475 1.84 -45.82 31.85
CA ASP A 475 2.90 -44.84 31.55
C ASP A 475 3.28 -44.87 30.06
N ILE A 476 2.87 -43.84 29.31
CA ILE A 476 3.06 -43.74 27.85
C ILE A 476 4.22 -42.81 27.47
N PHE A 477 4.83 -43.11 26.32
CA PHE A 477 5.82 -42.23 25.67
C PHE A 477 5.14 -41.17 24.80
N TYR A 478 5.74 -39.98 24.70
CA TYR A 478 5.18 -38.87 23.94
C TYR A 478 5.03 -39.23 22.46
N GLY A 479 3.80 -39.14 21.94
CA GLY A 479 3.47 -39.54 20.58
C GLY A 479 3.24 -41.04 20.39
N GLN A 480 3.43 -41.88 21.41
CA GLN A 480 3.16 -43.31 21.31
C GLN A 480 1.64 -43.55 21.32
N ARG A 481 1.18 -44.47 20.46
CA ARG A 481 -0.23 -44.88 20.41
C ARG A 481 -0.61 -45.58 21.73
N PRO A 482 -1.72 -45.21 22.40
CA PRO A 482 -2.10 -45.74 23.71
C PRO A 482 -2.23 -47.26 23.80
N TRP A 483 -2.83 -47.90 22.79
CA TRP A 483 -2.95 -49.35 22.68
C TRP A 483 -1.63 -50.06 22.33
N ARG A 484 -0.51 -49.35 22.20
CA ARG A 484 0.84 -49.92 21.98
C ARG A 484 1.76 -49.77 23.18
N ALA A 485 1.24 -49.25 24.30
CA ALA A 485 1.97 -49.18 25.55
C ALA A 485 2.31 -50.59 26.05
N THR A 486 3.56 -50.82 26.49
CA THR A 486 3.94 -52.10 27.10
C THR A 486 3.18 -52.29 28.40
N THR A 487 2.44 -53.39 28.53
CA THR A 487 1.76 -53.77 29.77
C THR A 487 2.79 -54.05 30.88
N LYS A 488 2.34 -54.11 32.15
CA LYS A 488 3.23 -54.41 33.31
C LYS A 488 4.02 -55.73 33.17
N ASN A 489 3.60 -56.61 32.25
CA ASN A 489 4.22 -57.91 31.96
C ASN A 489 5.18 -57.87 30.75
N GLY A 490 5.35 -56.72 30.09
CA GLY A 490 6.26 -56.55 28.95
C GLY A 490 5.73 -57.01 27.59
N SER A 491 4.49 -57.51 27.50
CA SER A 491 3.83 -57.87 26.24
C SER A 491 3.19 -56.66 25.53
N LEU A 492 3.12 -56.73 24.19
CA LEU A 492 2.28 -55.84 23.37
C LEU A 492 0.80 -56.17 23.62
N SER A 493 -0.08 -55.19 23.43
CA SER A 493 -1.53 -55.35 23.61
C SER A 493 -2.13 -56.40 22.66
N ASP A 494 -3.23 -57.01 23.08
CA ASP A 494 -3.91 -58.07 22.31
C ASP A 494 -4.44 -57.55 20.96
N PRO A 495 -4.45 -58.38 19.88
CA PRO A 495 -4.95 -57.99 18.55
C PRO A 495 -6.39 -57.44 18.54
N GLU A 496 -7.20 -57.83 19.53
CA GLU A 496 -8.56 -57.32 19.71
C GLU A 496 -8.59 -55.86 20.18
N THR A 497 -7.66 -55.46 21.05
CA THR A 497 -7.52 -54.07 21.51
C THR A 497 -7.10 -53.17 20.36
N GLU A 498 -6.24 -53.67 19.47
CA GLU A 498 -5.78 -52.97 18.27
C GLU A 498 -6.90 -52.81 17.22
N LYS A 499 -7.72 -53.85 17.01
CA LYS A 499 -8.93 -53.77 16.19
C LYS A 499 -9.92 -52.74 16.74
N ASN A 500 -10.14 -52.75 18.06
CA ASN A 500 -11.01 -51.77 18.72
C ASN A 500 -10.44 -50.34 18.59
N ALA A 501 -9.12 -50.16 18.66
CA ALA A 501 -8.49 -48.86 18.45
C ALA A 501 -8.70 -48.33 17.02
N LEU A 502 -8.62 -49.19 16.00
CA LEU A 502 -8.89 -48.81 14.61
C LEU A 502 -10.34 -48.36 14.42
N ILE A 503 -11.31 -49.10 14.97
CA ILE A 503 -12.73 -48.72 14.96
C ILE A 503 -12.93 -47.37 15.67
N ALA A 504 -12.31 -47.19 16.84
CA ALA A 504 -12.41 -45.93 17.59
C ALA A 504 -11.81 -44.74 16.82
N LEU A 505 -10.70 -44.93 16.08
CA LEU A 505 -10.10 -43.88 15.25
C LEU A 505 -10.99 -43.50 14.07
N GLU A 506 -11.52 -44.48 13.32
CA GLU A 506 -12.43 -44.19 12.20
C GLU A 506 -13.69 -43.46 12.66
N LEU A 507 -14.26 -43.86 13.81
CA LEU A 507 -15.44 -43.19 14.37
C LEU A 507 -15.16 -41.76 14.87
N ARG A 508 -13.90 -41.41 15.20
CA ARG A 508 -13.47 -40.05 15.57
C ARG A 508 -13.08 -39.16 14.38
N CYS A 509 -12.89 -39.74 13.20
CA CYS A 509 -12.57 -39.01 11.99
C CYS A 509 -13.78 -38.21 11.49
N SER A 510 -13.83 -36.92 11.82
CA SER A 510 -14.79 -35.97 11.28
C SER A 510 -14.07 -34.79 10.60
N PRO A 511 -14.57 -34.28 9.45
CA PRO A 511 -13.98 -33.11 8.82
C PRO A 511 -14.09 -31.89 9.73
N ASN A 512 -12.97 -31.20 9.99
CA ASN A 512 -12.94 -30.00 10.82
C ASN A 512 -12.85 -28.75 9.94
N HIS A 513 -13.99 -28.30 9.43
CA HIS A 513 -14.07 -27.10 8.59
C HIS A 513 -13.92 -25.80 9.39
N ASP A 514 -14.33 -25.77 10.66
CA ASP A 514 -14.21 -24.60 11.53
C ASP A 514 -12.75 -24.22 11.77
N ARG A 515 -11.87 -25.21 11.98
CA ARG A 515 -10.43 -25.00 12.10
C ARG A 515 -9.84 -24.43 10.81
N CYS A 516 -10.25 -24.95 9.64
CA CYS A 516 -9.86 -24.41 8.34
C CYS A 516 -10.27 -22.94 8.19
N ILE A 517 -11.52 -22.61 8.52
CA ILE A 517 -12.05 -21.24 8.47
C ILE A 517 -11.25 -20.31 9.39
N ALA A 518 -10.96 -20.74 10.63
CA ALA A 518 -10.16 -19.97 11.58
C ALA A 518 -8.73 -19.71 11.07
N LEU A 519 -8.08 -20.72 10.52
CA LEU A 519 -6.73 -20.62 9.95
C LEU A 519 -6.70 -19.72 8.70
N LEU A 520 -7.64 -19.88 7.77
CA LEU A 520 -7.74 -19.07 6.57
C LEU A 520 -8.06 -17.60 6.88
N SER A 521 -8.95 -17.36 7.86
CA SER A 521 -9.27 -16.01 8.33
C SER A 521 -8.04 -15.33 8.94
N SER A 522 -7.29 -16.07 9.75
CA SER A 522 -6.02 -15.59 10.34
C SER A 522 -4.97 -15.32 9.26
N ALA A 523 -4.82 -16.22 8.28
CA ALA A 523 -3.92 -16.03 7.14
C ALA A 523 -4.29 -14.79 6.31
N MET A 524 -5.58 -14.61 6.01
CA MET A 524 -6.11 -13.44 5.30
C MET A 524 -5.77 -12.14 6.03
N SER A 525 -5.97 -12.10 7.36
CA SER A 525 -5.62 -10.94 8.19
C SER A 525 -4.12 -10.61 8.11
N GLN A 526 -3.25 -11.62 8.16
CA GLN A 526 -1.80 -11.43 8.00
C GLN A 526 -1.45 -10.92 6.59
N PHE A 527 -2.01 -11.49 5.52
CA PHE A 527 -1.75 -11.00 4.16
C PHE A 527 -2.23 -9.57 3.94
N LYS A 528 -3.35 -9.18 4.59
CA LYS A 528 -3.82 -7.79 4.62
C LYS A 528 -2.81 -6.88 5.35
N LYS A 529 -2.30 -7.30 6.51
CA LYS A 529 -1.29 -6.57 7.29
C LYS A 529 -0.01 -6.29 6.48
N TYR A 530 0.45 -7.26 5.68
CA TYR A 530 1.68 -7.13 4.86
C TYR A 530 1.43 -6.66 3.41
N LYS A 531 0.22 -6.17 3.09
CA LYS A 531 -0.15 -5.63 1.76
C LYS A 531 -0.02 -6.64 0.60
N CYS A 532 -0.18 -7.93 0.87
CA CYS A 532 -0.12 -9.00 -0.13
C CYS A 532 -1.50 -9.27 -0.76
N LEU A 533 -2.01 -8.31 -1.56
CA LEU A 533 -3.40 -8.31 -2.06
C LEU A 533 -3.80 -9.59 -2.83
N ARG A 534 -2.91 -10.13 -3.68
CA ARG A 534 -3.20 -11.35 -4.45
C ARG A 534 -3.41 -12.57 -3.55
N MET A 535 -2.59 -12.71 -2.50
CA MET A 535 -2.72 -13.81 -1.54
C MET A 535 -3.93 -13.60 -0.62
N GLN A 536 -4.24 -12.36 -0.25
CA GLN A 536 -5.48 -12.04 0.46
C GLN A 536 -6.72 -12.49 -0.34
N ARG A 537 -6.80 -12.15 -1.63
CA ARG A 537 -7.91 -12.58 -2.51
C ARG A 537 -7.94 -14.10 -2.67
N TYR A 538 -6.79 -14.75 -2.77
CA TYR A 538 -6.73 -16.20 -2.78
C TYR A 538 -7.30 -16.80 -1.49
N MET A 539 -7.00 -16.24 -0.31
CA MET A 539 -7.61 -16.69 0.95
C MET A 539 -9.13 -16.48 0.98
N MET A 540 -9.64 -15.37 0.42
CA MET A 540 -11.08 -15.14 0.29
C MET A 540 -11.75 -16.19 -0.58
N LEU A 541 -11.09 -16.64 -1.66
CA LEU A 541 -11.59 -17.73 -2.52
C LEU A 541 -11.70 -19.03 -1.72
N LEU A 542 -10.66 -19.39 -0.97
CA LEU A 542 -10.67 -20.59 -0.14
C LEU A 542 -11.69 -20.50 1.01
N LEU A 543 -11.89 -19.33 1.61
CA LEU A 543 -12.94 -19.10 2.61
C LEU A 543 -14.33 -19.26 1.99
N SER A 544 -14.54 -18.75 0.78
CA SER A 544 -15.79 -18.97 0.04
C SER A 544 -16.05 -20.47 -0.19
N ASP A 545 -15.02 -21.27 -0.49
CA ASP A 545 -15.15 -22.73 -0.59
C ASP A 545 -15.61 -23.35 0.75
N GLU A 546 -14.92 -23.05 1.85
CA GLU A 546 -15.20 -23.65 3.16
C GLU A 546 -16.58 -23.24 3.71
N TYR A 547 -16.96 -21.97 3.54
CA TYR A 547 -18.31 -21.51 3.91
C TYR A 547 -19.41 -22.15 3.06
N PHE A 548 -19.11 -22.47 1.79
CA PHE A 548 -20.05 -23.20 0.93
C PHE A 548 -20.25 -24.63 1.41
N VAL A 549 -19.17 -25.34 1.76
CA VAL A 549 -19.22 -26.73 2.25
C VAL A 549 -19.92 -26.83 3.61
N THR A 550 -19.70 -25.86 4.50
CA THR A 550 -20.34 -25.82 5.84
C THR A 550 -21.81 -25.36 5.83
N GLY A 551 -22.37 -25.01 4.66
CA GLY A 551 -23.75 -24.55 4.54
C GLY A 551 -23.99 -23.08 4.93
N GLN A 552 -22.93 -22.29 5.20
CA GLN A 552 -23.04 -20.85 5.49
C GLN A 552 -23.08 -20.03 4.19
N PHE A 553 -24.14 -20.21 3.40
CA PHE A 553 -24.27 -19.67 2.04
C PHE A 553 -24.22 -18.14 1.95
N ALA A 554 -24.74 -17.42 2.94
CA ALA A 554 -24.71 -15.95 2.96
C ALA A 554 -23.27 -15.41 2.99
N LYS A 555 -22.39 -15.97 3.84
CA LYS A 555 -20.98 -15.57 3.91
C LYS A 555 -20.22 -15.99 2.66
N ALA A 556 -20.50 -17.20 2.15
CA ALA A 556 -19.90 -17.69 0.91
C ALA A 556 -20.21 -16.77 -0.28
N LEU A 557 -21.46 -16.28 -0.39
CA LEU A 557 -21.90 -15.33 -1.40
C LEU A 557 -21.19 -13.99 -1.28
N GLN A 558 -21.07 -13.43 -0.06
CA GLN A 558 -20.37 -12.15 0.15
C GLN A 558 -18.92 -12.18 -0.36
N PHE A 559 -18.17 -13.24 -0.04
CA PHE A 559 -16.80 -13.40 -0.56
C PHE A 559 -16.78 -13.61 -2.08
N ALA A 560 -17.71 -14.39 -2.63
CA ALA A 560 -17.78 -14.67 -4.06
C ALA A 560 -18.12 -13.41 -4.88
N SER A 561 -19.16 -12.65 -4.51
CA SER A 561 -19.56 -11.40 -5.18
C SER A 561 -18.45 -10.36 -5.15
N HIS A 562 -17.74 -10.21 -4.02
CA HIS A 562 -16.57 -9.33 -3.94
C HIS A 562 -15.45 -9.77 -4.88
N LEU A 563 -15.15 -11.07 -4.96
CA LEU A 563 -14.11 -11.60 -5.84
C LEU A 563 -14.47 -11.49 -7.33
N ILE A 564 -15.75 -11.59 -7.69
CA ILE A 564 -16.23 -11.38 -9.07
C ILE A 564 -15.89 -9.94 -9.50
N TRP A 565 -16.22 -8.95 -8.67
CA TRP A 565 -15.93 -7.55 -8.95
C TRP A 565 -14.43 -7.26 -9.08
N GLU A 566 -13.62 -7.77 -8.14
CA GLU A 566 -12.15 -7.62 -8.18
C GLU A 566 -11.53 -8.29 -9.41
N CYS A 567 -11.95 -9.51 -9.76
CA CYS A 567 -11.45 -10.21 -10.94
C CYS A 567 -11.80 -9.47 -12.23
N ARG A 568 -12.99 -8.84 -12.31
CA ARG A 568 -13.37 -8.00 -13.46
C ARG A 568 -12.40 -6.85 -13.64
N ARG A 569 -12.12 -6.10 -12.56
CA ARG A 569 -11.19 -4.95 -12.60
C ARG A 569 -9.80 -5.33 -13.13
N GLU A 570 -9.38 -6.57 -12.94
CA GLU A 570 -8.08 -7.09 -13.40
C GLU A 570 -8.14 -7.84 -14.73
N GLY A 571 -9.33 -8.00 -15.33
CA GLY A 571 -9.52 -8.71 -16.59
C GLY A 571 -9.39 -10.24 -16.50
N PHE A 572 -9.54 -10.84 -15.32
CA PHE A 572 -9.46 -12.29 -15.13
C PHE A 572 -10.82 -12.98 -15.33
N THR A 573 -11.13 -13.41 -16.56
CA THR A 573 -12.43 -14.01 -16.89
C THR A 573 -12.61 -15.45 -16.39
N GLN A 574 -11.54 -16.27 -16.39
CA GLN A 574 -11.64 -17.69 -16.04
C GLN A 574 -12.05 -17.97 -14.58
N PRO A 575 -11.50 -17.28 -13.55
CA PRO A 575 -11.97 -17.45 -12.17
C PRO A 575 -13.41 -16.97 -11.96
N ILE A 576 -13.84 -15.93 -12.70
CA ILE A 576 -15.20 -15.40 -12.64
C ILE A 576 -16.22 -16.47 -13.02
N THR A 577 -15.95 -17.30 -14.02
CA THR A 577 -16.83 -18.41 -14.40
C THR A 577 -17.14 -19.35 -13.23
N MET A 578 -16.11 -19.78 -12.49
CA MET A 578 -16.30 -20.67 -11.33
C MET A 578 -17.05 -19.96 -10.18
N LEU A 579 -16.71 -18.70 -9.94
CA LEU A 579 -17.33 -17.88 -8.90
C LEU A 579 -18.80 -17.58 -9.19
N LEU A 580 -19.16 -17.28 -10.44
CA LEU A 580 -20.54 -17.03 -10.87
C LEU A 580 -21.44 -18.25 -10.62
N MET A 581 -20.96 -19.45 -10.97
CA MET A 581 -21.70 -20.69 -10.73
C MET A 581 -21.98 -20.91 -9.24
N ARG A 582 -20.95 -20.74 -8.40
CA ARG A 582 -21.10 -20.90 -6.95
C ARG A 582 -21.99 -19.83 -6.34
N ALA A 583 -21.76 -18.57 -6.70
CA ALA A 583 -22.55 -17.44 -6.22
C ALA A 583 -24.03 -17.63 -6.59
N LEU A 584 -24.34 -18.13 -7.79
CA LEU A 584 -25.71 -18.40 -8.22
C LEU A 584 -26.39 -19.48 -7.35
N ILE A 585 -25.66 -20.55 -6.99
CA ILE A 585 -26.16 -21.58 -6.06
C ILE A 585 -26.38 -21.00 -4.67
N CYS A 586 -25.46 -20.17 -4.17
CA CYS A 586 -25.61 -19.53 -2.87
C CYS A 586 -26.83 -18.61 -2.84
N ALA A 587 -26.98 -17.74 -3.85
CA ALA A 587 -28.12 -16.84 -4.00
C ALA A 587 -29.45 -17.62 -4.08
N PHE A 588 -29.46 -18.76 -4.79
CA PHE A 588 -30.59 -19.67 -4.81
C PHE A 588 -30.94 -20.23 -3.43
N ARG A 589 -29.95 -20.69 -2.66
CA ARG A 589 -30.19 -21.30 -1.33
C ARG A 589 -30.63 -20.31 -0.26
N ILE A 590 -30.29 -19.03 -0.39
CA ILE A 590 -30.73 -17.96 0.53
C ILE A 590 -31.96 -17.18 0.04
N ALA A 591 -32.46 -17.48 -1.16
CA ALA A 591 -33.53 -16.75 -1.84
C ALA A 591 -33.27 -15.24 -2.04
N ASP A 592 -32.02 -14.84 -2.32
CA ASP A 592 -31.68 -13.45 -2.63
C ASP A 592 -31.99 -13.14 -4.11
N VAL A 593 -33.13 -12.50 -4.33
CA VAL A 593 -33.65 -12.16 -5.67
C VAL A 593 -32.69 -11.25 -6.43
N LYS A 594 -32.14 -10.22 -5.77
CA LYS A 594 -31.29 -9.21 -6.42
C LYS A 594 -29.98 -9.81 -6.90
N GLU A 595 -29.28 -10.53 -6.03
CA GLU A 595 -28.01 -11.17 -6.40
C GLU A 595 -28.25 -12.29 -7.42
N PHE A 596 -29.31 -13.10 -7.28
CA PHE A 596 -29.64 -14.13 -8.26
C PHE A 596 -29.87 -13.55 -9.67
N MET A 597 -30.65 -12.47 -9.77
CA MET A 597 -30.90 -11.78 -11.04
C MET A 597 -29.63 -11.15 -11.62
N THR A 598 -28.82 -10.49 -10.77
CA THR A 598 -27.56 -9.86 -11.17
C THR A 598 -26.54 -10.88 -11.69
N LEU A 599 -26.42 -12.04 -11.05
CA LEU A 599 -25.54 -13.12 -11.47
C LEU A 599 -26.05 -13.78 -12.76
N SER A 600 -27.36 -14.01 -12.87
CA SER A 600 -28.00 -14.56 -14.07
C SER A 600 -27.76 -13.68 -15.30
N VAL A 601 -27.94 -12.36 -15.18
CA VAL A 601 -27.67 -11.39 -16.25
C VAL A 601 -26.20 -11.44 -16.70
N GLN A 602 -25.24 -11.62 -15.78
CA GLN A 602 -23.83 -11.76 -16.14
C GLN A 602 -23.54 -13.08 -16.87
N MET A 603 -24.15 -14.19 -16.43
CA MET A 603 -23.94 -15.50 -17.04
C MET A 603 -24.54 -15.61 -18.46
N LEU A 604 -25.56 -14.81 -18.78
CA LEU A 604 -26.12 -14.72 -20.13
C LEU A 604 -25.21 -13.97 -21.12
N ASN A 605 -24.13 -13.33 -20.66
CA ASN A 605 -23.15 -12.71 -21.53
C ASN A 605 -22.21 -13.76 -22.11
N LEU A 606 -22.70 -14.48 -23.13
CA LEU A 606 -21.97 -15.58 -23.78
C LEU A 606 -20.76 -15.13 -24.59
N HIS A 607 -20.65 -13.82 -24.87
CA HIS A 607 -19.46 -13.25 -25.46
C HIS A 607 -18.27 -13.29 -24.48
N THR A 608 -18.48 -12.86 -23.23
CA THR A 608 -17.45 -12.88 -22.19
C THR A 608 -17.32 -14.26 -21.53
N PHE A 609 -18.44 -15.00 -21.38
CA PHE A 609 -18.50 -16.29 -20.69
C PHE A 609 -19.16 -17.39 -21.55
N PRO A 610 -18.47 -17.89 -22.59
CA PRO A 610 -19.04 -18.89 -23.50
C PRO A 610 -19.35 -20.23 -22.83
N THR A 611 -18.75 -20.51 -21.67
CA THR A 611 -18.95 -21.74 -20.87
C THR A 611 -20.40 -21.94 -20.42
N PHE A 612 -21.21 -20.88 -20.36
CA PHE A 612 -22.60 -20.95 -19.89
C PHE A 612 -23.63 -21.21 -21.00
N ALA A 613 -23.17 -21.43 -22.24
CA ALA A 613 -24.07 -21.69 -23.37
C ALA A 613 -25.01 -22.88 -23.13
N SER A 614 -24.56 -23.94 -22.44
CA SER A 614 -25.36 -25.14 -22.14
C SER A 614 -26.46 -24.91 -21.10
N ILE A 615 -26.29 -23.94 -20.21
CA ILE A 615 -27.24 -23.65 -19.11
C ILE A 615 -28.08 -22.39 -19.37
N THR A 616 -27.89 -21.74 -20.51
CA THR A 616 -28.56 -20.48 -20.89
C THR A 616 -30.08 -20.63 -20.89
N GLU A 617 -30.63 -21.74 -21.39
CA GLU A 617 -32.08 -21.96 -21.43
C GLU A 617 -32.68 -22.06 -20.02
N GLN A 618 -31.99 -22.73 -19.11
CA GLN A 618 -32.41 -22.86 -17.71
C GLN A 618 -32.40 -21.51 -16.98
N ILE A 619 -31.35 -20.70 -17.20
CA ILE A 619 -31.24 -19.38 -16.59
C ILE A 619 -32.37 -18.46 -17.09
N ILE A 620 -32.67 -18.47 -18.39
CA ILE A 620 -33.77 -17.68 -18.96
C ILE A 620 -35.13 -18.14 -18.43
N ALA A 621 -35.36 -19.45 -18.33
CA ALA A 621 -36.59 -19.99 -17.74
C ALA A 621 -36.76 -19.54 -16.29
N ASN A 622 -35.69 -19.59 -15.49
CA ASN A 622 -35.71 -19.12 -14.10
C ASN A 622 -35.95 -17.62 -13.97
N ILE A 623 -35.34 -16.79 -14.84
CA ILE A 623 -35.65 -15.36 -14.91
C ILE A 623 -37.14 -15.15 -15.20
N GLY A 624 -37.72 -15.93 -16.13
CA GLY A 624 -39.15 -15.89 -16.45
C GLY A 624 -40.05 -16.24 -15.26
N LEU A 625 -39.71 -17.29 -14.50
CA LEU A 625 -40.43 -17.68 -13.30
C LEU A 625 -40.38 -16.59 -12.22
N ILE A 626 -39.20 -16.03 -11.95
CA ILE A 626 -39.02 -14.96 -10.96
C ILE A 626 -39.82 -13.71 -11.36
N ARG A 627 -39.83 -13.33 -12.64
CA ARG A 627 -40.64 -12.21 -13.16
C ARG A 627 -42.14 -12.39 -12.88
N GLN A 628 -42.62 -13.62 -12.92
CA GLN A 628 -44.01 -13.98 -12.64
C GLN A 628 -44.29 -14.22 -11.15
N GLY A 629 -43.29 -14.05 -10.26
CA GLY A 629 -43.43 -14.30 -8.83
C GLY A 629 -43.43 -15.79 -8.45
N PHE A 630 -42.97 -16.67 -9.33
CA PHE A 630 -42.83 -18.10 -9.07
C PHE A 630 -41.40 -18.47 -8.66
N PRO A 631 -41.23 -19.47 -7.75
CA PRO A 631 -39.92 -19.94 -7.34
C PRO A 631 -39.09 -20.42 -8.55
N PRO A 632 -37.81 -20.03 -8.67
CA PRO A 632 -36.95 -20.57 -9.71
C PRO A 632 -36.72 -22.07 -9.52
N HIS A 633 -36.50 -22.78 -10.63
CA HIS A 633 -35.98 -24.14 -10.59
C HIS A 633 -34.47 -24.14 -10.30
N ILE A 634 -33.90 -25.33 -10.12
CA ILE A 634 -32.47 -25.50 -9.87
C ILE A 634 -31.67 -24.79 -10.98
N PRO A 635 -30.77 -23.83 -10.64
CA PRO A 635 -30.13 -22.97 -11.62
C PRO A 635 -29.09 -23.68 -12.48
N ILE A 636 -28.44 -24.72 -11.97
CA ILE A 636 -27.36 -25.44 -12.65
C ILE A 636 -27.73 -26.93 -12.71
N PRO A 637 -27.84 -27.53 -13.91
CA PRO A 637 -28.04 -28.96 -14.05
C PRO A 637 -26.86 -29.69 -13.41
N HIS A 638 -27.13 -30.73 -12.60
CA HIS A 638 -26.13 -31.47 -11.81
C HIS A 638 -25.57 -30.77 -10.57
N SER A 639 -26.18 -29.70 -10.06
CA SER A 639 -25.94 -29.33 -8.66
C SER A 639 -26.47 -30.48 -7.79
N ASN A 640 -25.59 -31.22 -7.10
CA ASN A 640 -25.92 -32.34 -6.22
C ASN A 640 -26.73 -31.86 -4.98
N MET A 641 -27.98 -31.43 -5.19
CA MET A 641 -28.90 -31.05 -4.11
C MET A 641 -29.88 -32.19 -3.87
N SER A 642 -30.09 -32.55 -2.61
CA SER A 642 -31.09 -33.55 -2.22
C SER A 642 -32.51 -33.04 -2.46
N SER A 643 -33.49 -33.93 -2.63
CA SER A 643 -34.89 -33.55 -2.83
C SER A 643 -35.42 -32.68 -1.69
N ALA A 644 -35.06 -33.01 -0.44
CA ALA A 644 -35.43 -32.24 0.75
C ALA A 644 -34.85 -30.81 0.75
N GLU A 645 -33.60 -30.63 0.31
CA GLU A 645 -33.00 -29.29 0.20
C GLU A 645 -33.67 -28.43 -0.87
N VAL A 646 -34.04 -29.04 -2.00
CA VAL A 646 -34.75 -28.36 -3.08
C VAL A 646 -36.12 -27.89 -2.60
N GLU A 647 -36.86 -28.74 -1.89
CA GLU A 647 -38.16 -28.39 -1.29
C GLU A 647 -38.03 -27.25 -0.26
N ALA A 648 -37.01 -27.30 0.60
CA ALA A 648 -36.73 -26.25 1.56
C ALA A 648 -36.40 -24.90 0.88
N CYS A 649 -35.58 -24.92 -0.17
CA CYS A 649 -35.29 -23.72 -0.96
C CYS A 649 -36.57 -23.20 -1.63
N GLN A 650 -37.37 -24.07 -2.25
CA GLN A 650 -38.63 -23.67 -2.88
C GLN A 650 -39.60 -23.02 -1.89
N TYR A 651 -39.67 -23.54 -0.66
CA TYR A 651 -40.46 -22.92 0.41
C TYR A 651 -39.93 -21.52 0.76
N LEU A 652 -38.61 -21.36 0.91
CA LEU A 652 -37.98 -20.07 1.21
C LEU A 652 -38.23 -19.01 0.10
N TRP A 653 -38.19 -19.42 -1.16
CA TRP A 653 -38.53 -18.54 -2.29
C TRP A 653 -40.01 -18.15 -2.26
N LYS A 654 -40.93 -19.08 -1.94
CA LYS A 654 -42.36 -18.77 -1.77
C LYS A 654 -42.61 -17.78 -0.64
N THR A 655 -41.92 -17.91 0.49
CA THR A 655 -42.03 -16.95 1.60
C THR A 655 -41.47 -15.58 1.22
N THR A 656 -40.38 -15.53 0.46
CA THR A 656 -39.78 -14.27 0.00
C THR A 656 -40.70 -13.51 -0.95
N PHE A 657 -41.42 -14.22 -1.82
CA PHE A 657 -42.41 -13.61 -2.73
C PHE A 657 -43.78 -13.32 -2.09
N ALA A 658 -43.97 -13.63 -0.81
CA ALA A 658 -45.17 -13.21 -0.08
C ALA A 658 -45.19 -11.69 0.13
N GLU A 659 -44.02 -11.06 0.18
CA GLU A 659 -43.84 -9.61 0.20
C GLU A 659 -43.45 -9.10 -1.20
N ARG A 660 -43.72 -7.81 -1.50
CA ARG A 660 -43.28 -7.21 -2.76
C ARG A 660 -41.77 -6.96 -2.74
N VAL A 661 -41.05 -7.55 -3.68
CA VAL A 661 -39.60 -7.42 -3.81
C VAL A 661 -39.24 -6.45 -4.93
N PHE A 662 -38.53 -5.38 -4.57
CA PHE A 662 -38.01 -4.38 -5.51
C PHE A 662 -36.48 -4.48 -5.60
N PHE A 663 -35.92 -4.52 -6.81
CA PHE A 663 -34.47 -4.51 -7.00
C PHE A 663 -34.05 -3.64 -8.20
N SER A 664 -32.80 -3.17 -8.18
CA SER A 664 -32.19 -2.45 -9.32
C SER A 664 -30.80 -3.02 -9.59
N ILE A 665 -30.52 -3.23 -10.87
CA ILE A 665 -29.26 -3.72 -11.41
C ILE A 665 -28.60 -2.57 -12.16
N ASN A 666 -27.46 -2.11 -11.64
CA ASN A 666 -26.62 -1.15 -12.34
C ASN A 666 -25.84 -1.88 -13.44
N ALA A 667 -26.31 -1.77 -14.69
CA ALA A 667 -25.76 -2.50 -15.83
C ALA A 667 -24.27 -2.18 -16.10
N PRO A 668 -23.80 -0.91 -16.02
CA PRO A 668 -22.39 -0.58 -16.18
C PRO A 668 -21.44 -1.22 -15.16
N ARG A 669 -21.95 -1.59 -13.98
CA ARG A 669 -21.15 -2.23 -12.93
C ARG A 669 -21.06 -3.75 -13.07
N ILE A 670 -21.66 -4.34 -14.09
CA ILE A 670 -21.65 -5.79 -14.36
C ILE A 670 -21.33 -6.11 -15.83
N ASP A 671 -20.89 -7.35 -16.11
CA ASP A 671 -20.72 -7.84 -17.47
C ASP A 671 -22.09 -8.21 -18.07
N ALA A 672 -22.98 -7.24 -18.20
CA ALA A 672 -24.34 -7.41 -18.71
C ALA A 672 -24.36 -8.02 -20.11
N PHE A 673 -25.31 -8.92 -20.38
CA PHE A 673 -25.54 -9.46 -21.73
C PHE A 673 -26.22 -8.47 -22.68
N ILE A 674 -26.76 -7.36 -22.15
CA ILE A 674 -27.39 -6.29 -22.94
C ILE A 674 -26.43 -5.12 -23.01
N ARG A 675 -26.15 -4.67 -24.23
CA ARG A 675 -25.44 -3.44 -24.50
C ARG A 675 -26.44 -2.41 -25.02
N ALA A 676 -26.53 -1.27 -24.32
CA ALA A 676 -27.39 -0.16 -24.67
C ALA A 676 -26.58 1.03 -25.16
N ARG A 677 -27.09 1.72 -26.18
CA ARG A 677 -26.55 2.97 -26.73
C ARG A 677 -27.70 3.95 -26.92
N VAL A 678 -27.50 5.20 -26.51
CA VAL A 678 -28.48 6.26 -26.74
C VAL A 678 -27.74 7.46 -27.32
N ALA A 679 -28.21 8.00 -28.43
CA ALA A 679 -27.55 9.10 -29.12
C ALA A 679 -28.52 9.98 -29.89
N PHE A 680 -28.29 11.30 -29.89
CA PHE A 680 -28.94 12.21 -30.82
C PHE A 680 -28.36 11.99 -32.22
N LEU A 681 -29.20 11.62 -33.19
CA LEU A 681 -28.79 11.50 -34.57
C LEU A 681 -28.80 12.89 -35.21
N ASN A 682 -27.63 13.49 -35.31
CA ASN A 682 -27.42 14.55 -36.28
C ASN A 682 -26.11 14.33 -37.00
N ASN A 683 -26.17 14.36 -38.33
CA ASN A 683 -25.01 14.12 -39.17
C ASN A 683 -24.08 15.32 -39.02
N THR A 684 -23.00 15.14 -38.25
CA THR A 684 -21.76 15.93 -38.25
C THR A 684 -21.68 17.26 -37.48
N ILE A 685 -22.76 17.78 -36.87
CA ILE A 685 -22.74 19.10 -36.20
C ILE A 685 -23.22 18.98 -34.74
N GLU A 686 -22.44 19.50 -33.78
CA GLU A 686 -22.78 19.51 -32.34
C GLU A 686 -23.92 20.49 -31.99
N THR A 687 -24.20 21.44 -32.89
CA THR A 687 -25.20 22.50 -32.78
C THR A 687 -26.28 22.34 -33.84
N VAL A 688 -27.52 22.67 -33.47
CA VAL A 688 -28.71 22.52 -34.31
C VAL A 688 -29.54 23.79 -34.26
N HIS A 689 -29.93 24.33 -35.41
CA HIS A 689 -30.82 25.49 -35.43
C HIS A 689 -32.23 25.11 -34.95
N ALA A 690 -32.90 26.04 -34.26
CA ALA A 690 -34.22 25.86 -33.67
C ALA A 690 -35.31 25.34 -34.65
N ASP A 691 -35.13 25.54 -35.95
CA ASP A 691 -36.07 25.10 -36.99
C ASP A 691 -35.84 23.63 -37.46
N SER A 692 -34.84 22.93 -36.91
CA SER A 692 -34.43 21.60 -37.38
C SER A 692 -35.15 20.45 -36.65
N LEU A 693 -35.35 19.34 -37.35
CA LEU A 693 -35.94 18.12 -36.80
C LEU A 693 -34.89 17.31 -36.04
N ILE A 694 -35.09 17.11 -34.73
CA ILE A 694 -34.17 16.32 -33.89
C ILE A 694 -34.69 14.89 -33.73
N LEU A 695 -33.79 13.93 -33.89
CA LEU A 695 -34.04 12.49 -33.70
C LEU A 695 -33.16 11.94 -32.58
N LEU A 696 -33.77 11.25 -31.62
CA LEU A 696 -33.08 10.48 -30.58
C LEU A 696 -33.12 8.99 -30.95
N MET A 697 -31.95 8.37 -31.08
CA MET A 697 -31.80 6.94 -31.32
C MET A 697 -31.50 6.21 -30.02
N VAL A 698 -32.18 5.09 -29.82
CA VAL A 698 -31.84 4.09 -28.80
C VAL A 698 -31.57 2.77 -29.48
N ALA A 699 -30.39 2.22 -29.27
CA ALA A 699 -29.96 0.95 -29.84
C ALA A 699 -29.63 -0.04 -28.70
N LEU A 700 -30.35 -1.17 -28.67
CA LEU A 700 -30.12 -2.25 -27.73
C LEU A 700 -29.63 -3.48 -28.48
N SER A 701 -28.57 -4.12 -28.00
CA SER A 701 -28.04 -5.36 -28.56
C SER A 701 -27.86 -6.41 -27.46
N SER A 702 -28.10 -7.67 -27.80
CA SER A 702 -28.02 -8.81 -26.87
C SER A 702 -26.92 -9.79 -27.26
N TYR A 703 -26.06 -10.12 -26.30
CA TYR A 703 -25.04 -11.17 -26.38
C TYR A 703 -25.58 -12.57 -26.05
N SER A 704 -26.87 -12.69 -25.72
CA SER A 704 -27.54 -13.97 -25.52
C SER A 704 -27.78 -14.70 -26.86
N THR A 705 -27.96 -16.02 -26.82
CA THR A 705 -28.38 -16.85 -27.97
C THR A 705 -29.89 -16.90 -28.16
N LYS A 706 -30.67 -16.35 -27.23
CA LYS A 706 -32.13 -16.34 -27.26
C LYS A 706 -32.67 -14.91 -27.17
N THR A 707 -33.89 -14.73 -27.64
CA THR A 707 -34.64 -13.48 -27.52
C THR A 707 -34.99 -13.21 -26.05
N VAL A 708 -34.86 -11.96 -25.62
CA VAL A 708 -35.21 -11.52 -24.26
C VAL A 708 -36.26 -10.42 -24.32
N PHE A 709 -37.21 -10.46 -23.39
CA PHE A 709 -38.33 -9.53 -23.29
C PHE A 709 -38.21 -8.67 -22.03
N PHE A 710 -38.50 -7.37 -22.14
CA PHE A 710 -38.63 -6.43 -21.02
C PHE A 710 -40.02 -5.78 -21.06
N GLU A 711 -40.60 -5.53 -19.90
CA GLU A 711 -41.96 -5.00 -19.77
C GLU A 711 -42.04 -3.56 -20.27
N ARG A 712 -41.04 -2.74 -19.95
CA ARG A 712 -40.99 -1.33 -20.33
C ARG A 712 -39.56 -0.83 -20.45
N MET A 713 -39.31 0.04 -21.42
CA MET A 713 -38.11 0.87 -21.52
C MET A 713 -38.46 2.31 -21.22
N LYS A 714 -37.66 2.96 -20.37
CA LYS A 714 -37.80 4.38 -20.02
C LYS A 714 -36.51 5.14 -20.30
N ILE A 715 -36.61 6.26 -20.99
CA ILE A 715 -35.49 7.15 -21.33
C ILE A 715 -35.82 8.55 -20.82
N THR A 716 -34.85 9.21 -20.19
CA THR A 716 -35.02 10.58 -19.65
C THR A 716 -34.00 11.55 -20.26
N VAL A 717 -34.47 12.72 -20.69
CA VAL A 717 -33.66 13.80 -21.27
C VAL A 717 -33.94 15.10 -20.53
N ASN A 718 -32.88 15.80 -20.12
CA ASN A 718 -32.95 17.03 -19.33
C ASN A 718 -32.34 18.23 -20.07
N ASP A 719 -32.69 19.44 -19.61
CA ASP A 719 -32.04 20.69 -20.00
C ASP A 719 -30.76 20.87 -19.18
N GLY A 720 -29.60 20.68 -19.82
CA GLY A 720 -28.29 20.83 -19.18
C GLY A 720 -27.94 22.25 -18.77
N SER A 721 -28.73 23.26 -19.16
CA SER A 721 -28.54 24.66 -18.79
C SER A 721 -29.19 25.06 -17.45
N LYS A 722 -30.01 24.18 -16.85
CA LYS A 722 -30.65 24.41 -15.55
C LYS A 722 -30.20 23.35 -14.55
N GLU A 723 -29.44 23.75 -13.53
CA GLU A 723 -28.94 22.82 -12.50
C GLU A 723 -30.04 22.29 -11.55
N THR A 724 -31.24 22.91 -11.51
CA THR A 724 -32.31 22.50 -10.60
C THR A 724 -33.70 22.65 -11.21
N GLY A 725 -34.27 21.55 -11.71
CA GLY A 725 -35.69 21.40 -12.05
C GLY A 725 -36.17 19.98 -11.70
N PRO A 726 -37.36 19.78 -11.09
CA PRO A 726 -37.76 18.49 -10.51
C PRO A 726 -38.26 17.45 -11.52
N LEU A 727 -38.41 17.79 -12.81
CA LEU A 727 -39.00 16.93 -13.84
C LEU A 727 -38.13 16.89 -15.10
N PRO A 728 -37.97 15.72 -15.74
CA PRO A 728 -37.24 15.63 -16.98
C PRO A 728 -37.93 16.43 -18.10
N LEU A 729 -37.14 17.05 -18.98
CA LEU A 729 -37.65 17.86 -20.08
C LEU A 729 -38.40 16.98 -21.10
N TYR A 730 -37.90 15.77 -21.33
CA TYR A 730 -38.59 14.73 -22.08
C TYR A 730 -38.44 13.38 -21.37
N GLU A 731 -39.54 12.62 -21.33
CA GLU A 731 -39.58 11.23 -20.90
C GLU A 731 -40.19 10.39 -22.02
N PHE A 732 -39.45 9.38 -22.48
CA PHE A 732 -39.93 8.43 -23.49
C PHE A 732 -40.11 7.08 -22.84
N THR A 733 -41.30 6.49 -22.99
CA THR A 733 -41.63 5.16 -22.49
C THR A 733 -42.15 4.28 -23.63
N GLU A 734 -41.69 3.04 -23.69
CA GLU A 734 -42.16 2.04 -24.65
C GLU A 734 -42.33 0.69 -23.95
N ASP A 735 -43.49 0.06 -24.13
CA ASP A 735 -43.84 -1.20 -23.48
C ASP A 735 -43.50 -2.40 -24.39
N ASN A 736 -43.29 -3.57 -23.77
CA ASN A 736 -43.04 -4.86 -24.43
C ASN A 736 -41.84 -4.86 -25.38
N ILE A 737 -40.65 -4.60 -24.84
CA ILE A 737 -39.40 -4.54 -25.61
C ILE A 737 -38.87 -5.95 -25.85
N GLU A 738 -38.86 -6.36 -27.10
CA GLU A 738 -38.26 -7.62 -27.56
C GLU A 738 -36.87 -7.38 -28.15
N ILE A 739 -35.84 -8.00 -27.56
CA ILE A 739 -34.46 -7.92 -28.04
C ILE A 739 -34.03 -9.28 -28.59
N SER A 740 -33.97 -9.38 -29.91
CA SER A 740 -33.52 -10.58 -30.62
C SER A 740 -32.00 -10.79 -30.48
N PRO A 741 -31.52 -12.04 -30.43
CA PRO A 741 -30.10 -12.35 -30.26
C PRO A 741 -29.28 -11.89 -31.46
N ARG A 742 -28.08 -11.34 -31.20
CA ARG A 742 -27.10 -10.90 -32.24
C ARG A 742 -27.63 -9.89 -33.26
N LYS A 743 -28.76 -9.24 -32.99
CA LYS A 743 -29.34 -8.18 -33.83
C LYS A 743 -29.52 -6.94 -32.96
N GLU A 744 -29.15 -5.79 -33.52
CA GLU A 744 -29.36 -4.50 -32.87
C GLU A 744 -30.81 -4.06 -33.08
N THR A 745 -31.52 -3.85 -31.98
CA THR A 745 -32.87 -3.28 -31.96
C THR A 745 -32.76 -1.77 -31.82
N VAL A 746 -33.13 -1.05 -32.88
CA VAL A 746 -33.01 0.40 -32.96
C VAL A 746 -34.40 1.04 -32.88
N LYS A 747 -34.56 2.01 -31.99
CA LYS A 747 -35.77 2.81 -31.80
C LYS A 747 -35.44 4.28 -32.02
N MET A 748 -36.35 4.99 -32.68
CA MET A 748 -36.17 6.37 -33.12
C MET A 748 -37.30 7.23 -32.56
N TYR A 749 -36.95 8.27 -31.82
CA TYR A 749 -37.89 9.20 -31.20
C TYR A 749 -37.73 10.58 -31.83
N LYS A 750 -38.82 11.10 -32.41
CA LYS A 750 -38.87 12.46 -32.95
C LYS A 750 -39.24 13.42 -31.83
N MET A 751 -38.48 14.51 -31.69
CA MET A 751 -38.76 15.54 -30.69
C MET A 751 -39.05 16.89 -31.36
N SER A 752 -39.98 17.65 -30.76
CA SER A 752 -40.32 19.02 -31.16
C SER A 752 -39.80 20.01 -30.12
N LEU A 753 -39.19 21.09 -30.58
CA LEU A 753 -38.60 22.11 -29.71
C LEU A 753 -39.66 23.14 -29.26
N PRO A 754 -39.67 23.55 -27.97
CA PRO A 754 -40.51 24.66 -27.51
C PRO A 754 -40.10 26.01 -28.14
N GLN A 755 -41.05 26.92 -28.38
CA GLN A 755 -40.79 28.27 -28.94
C GLN A 755 -39.78 29.09 -28.12
N SER A 756 -39.66 28.84 -26.82
CA SER A 756 -38.65 29.47 -25.94
C SER A 756 -37.20 29.09 -26.30
N CYS A 757 -36.99 28.06 -27.12
CA CYS A 757 -35.67 27.65 -27.59
C CYS A 757 -35.25 28.38 -28.89
N CYS A 758 -36.14 29.16 -29.51
CA CYS A 758 -35.84 29.94 -30.73
C CYS A 758 -35.13 31.28 -30.44
N THR A 759 -35.06 31.69 -29.16
CA THR A 759 -34.56 33.00 -28.73
C THR A 759 -33.26 32.93 -27.92
N THR A 760 -32.95 31.79 -27.28
CA THR A 760 -31.75 31.60 -26.43
C THR A 760 -31.12 30.22 -26.67
N ALA A 761 -29.78 30.14 -26.66
CA ALA A 761 -29.06 28.88 -26.80
C ALA A 761 -29.29 27.93 -25.60
N ARG A 762 -29.47 26.63 -25.86
CA ARG A 762 -29.66 25.58 -24.82
C ARG A 762 -28.91 24.29 -25.13
N GLN A 763 -28.71 23.44 -24.12
CA GLN A 763 -28.08 22.13 -24.25
C GLN A 763 -29.01 21.02 -23.72
N LEU A 764 -29.29 20.02 -24.53
CA LEU A 764 -30.04 18.81 -24.15
C LEU A 764 -29.06 17.71 -23.75
N VAL A 765 -29.37 16.98 -22.67
CA VAL A 765 -28.54 15.87 -22.16
C VAL A 765 -29.40 14.66 -21.84
N VAL A 766 -29.01 13.48 -22.34
CA VAL A 766 -29.62 12.20 -21.95
C VAL A 766 -29.17 11.86 -20.52
N ASN A 767 -30.11 11.73 -19.59
CA ASN A 767 -29.83 11.51 -18.17
C ASN A 767 -29.69 10.02 -17.82
N GLY A 768 -30.47 9.14 -18.46
CA GLY A 768 -30.39 7.70 -18.22
C GLY A 768 -31.41 6.89 -19.01
N LEU A 769 -31.16 5.57 -19.04
CA LEU A 769 -31.98 4.54 -19.66
C LEU A 769 -32.28 3.46 -18.61
N SER A 770 -33.54 3.04 -18.51
CA SER A 770 -33.97 1.96 -17.62
C SER A 770 -34.79 0.93 -18.39
N LEU A 771 -34.49 -0.36 -18.17
CA LEU A 771 -35.29 -1.49 -18.64
C LEU A 771 -35.95 -2.16 -17.43
N GLU A 772 -37.28 -2.28 -17.47
CA GLU A 772 -38.07 -2.88 -16.40
C GLU A 772 -38.18 -4.40 -16.59
N ILE A 773 -37.98 -5.12 -15.49
CA ILE A 773 -38.01 -6.58 -15.39
C ILE A 773 -39.14 -6.94 -14.42
N GLY A 774 -40.25 -7.44 -14.96
CA GLY A 774 -41.50 -7.65 -14.22
C GLY A 774 -42.40 -6.42 -14.21
N SER A 775 -43.67 -6.63 -13.82
CA SER A 775 -44.64 -5.55 -13.67
C SER A 775 -44.53 -4.88 -12.30
N ILE A 776 -44.70 -3.55 -12.23
CA ILE A 776 -44.79 -2.80 -10.95
C ILE A 776 -45.88 -3.35 -10.02
N HIS A 777 -46.90 -3.97 -10.60
CA HIS A 777 -48.03 -4.55 -9.88
C HIS A 777 -47.82 -6.02 -9.50
N SER A 778 -46.73 -6.65 -9.96
CA SER A 778 -46.32 -8.01 -9.60
C SER A 778 -45.74 -8.07 -8.18
N SER A 779 -45.55 -9.28 -7.66
CA SER A 779 -44.80 -9.50 -6.41
C SER A 779 -43.31 -9.20 -6.57
N VAL A 780 -42.78 -9.22 -7.80
CA VAL A 780 -41.37 -8.93 -8.09
C VAL A 780 -41.27 -7.86 -9.18
N TYR A 781 -40.53 -6.79 -8.89
CA TYR A 781 -40.23 -5.72 -9.85
C TYR A 781 -38.75 -5.34 -9.79
N GLY A 782 -38.11 -5.37 -10.95
CA GLY A 782 -36.70 -5.03 -11.12
C GLY A 782 -36.49 -3.96 -12.16
N THR A 783 -35.41 -3.19 -12.03
CA THR A 783 -34.91 -2.33 -13.11
C THR A 783 -33.48 -2.66 -13.47
N MET A 784 -33.12 -2.47 -14.73
CA MET A 784 -31.75 -2.53 -15.23
C MET A 784 -31.39 -1.16 -15.81
N ASP A 785 -30.45 -0.47 -15.15
CA ASP A 785 -30.27 0.96 -15.29
C ASP A 785 -28.88 1.32 -15.87
N TRP A 786 -28.86 2.29 -16.78
CA TRP A 786 -27.67 2.94 -17.34
C TRP A 786 -27.71 4.44 -17.04
N ASP A 787 -26.59 4.99 -16.59
CA ASP A 787 -26.40 6.41 -16.34
C ASP A 787 -25.93 7.18 -17.60
N ALA A 788 -26.03 8.51 -17.57
CA ALA A 788 -25.60 9.37 -18.67
C ALA A 788 -24.16 9.11 -19.13
N GLN A 789 -23.24 8.83 -18.19
CA GLN A 789 -21.83 8.60 -18.48
C GLN A 789 -21.62 7.30 -19.27
N SER A 790 -22.23 6.20 -18.84
CA SER A 790 -22.11 4.89 -19.49
C SER A 790 -22.80 4.82 -20.86
N LEU A 791 -23.79 5.68 -21.11
CA LEU A 791 -24.46 5.79 -22.41
C LEU A 791 -23.64 6.62 -23.42
N SER A 792 -22.84 7.59 -22.94
CA SER A 792 -22.06 8.53 -23.77
C SER A 792 -20.78 7.92 -24.35
N TYR A 793 -20.07 7.17 -23.51
CA TYR A 793 -18.94 6.35 -23.90
C TYR A 793 -19.39 4.94 -23.61
N GLY A 794 -19.63 4.13 -24.64
CA GLY A 794 -19.99 2.72 -24.45
C GLY A 794 -19.00 2.13 -23.46
N THR A 795 -19.49 1.88 -22.23
CA THR A 795 -18.80 1.38 -21.03
C THR A 795 -17.27 1.34 -21.10
N TYR A 796 -16.58 2.13 -20.26
CA TYR A 796 -15.13 2.06 -20.02
C TYR A 796 -14.62 0.61 -19.95
N ASP A 797 -14.17 0.12 -21.09
CA ASP A 797 -13.53 -1.18 -21.22
C ASP A 797 -12.12 -0.91 -21.70
N ASN A 798 -11.15 -1.00 -20.77
CA ASN A 798 -9.71 -0.93 -21.04
C ASN A 798 -9.19 -2.12 -21.88
N SER A 799 -10.08 -2.81 -22.61
CA SER A 799 -9.80 -4.01 -23.42
C SER A 799 -10.03 -3.84 -24.93
N TYR A 800 -10.56 -2.71 -25.42
CA TYR A 800 -10.87 -2.56 -26.86
C TYR A 800 -10.20 -1.35 -27.52
N MET A 801 -8.90 -1.49 -27.78
CA MET A 801 -8.30 -0.91 -28.97
C MET A 801 -8.41 -1.96 -30.09
N ASN A 802 -9.47 -1.91 -30.90
CA ASN A 802 -9.50 -2.36 -32.31
C ASN A 802 -10.92 -2.29 -32.90
N SER A 803 -11.43 -1.08 -33.17
CA SER A 803 -12.28 -0.83 -34.33
C SER A 803 -12.36 0.68 -34.56
N ILE A 804 -11.76 1.14 -35.66
CA ILE A 804 -11.88 2.53 -36.15
C ILE A 804 -13.32 2.85 -36.62
N LEU A 805 -14.21 1.84 -36.67
CA LEU A 805 -15.60 1.97 -37.11
C LEU A 805 -16.63 1.96 -35.95
N ASP A 806 -16.19 1.77 -34.69
CA ASP A 806 -17.07 1.90 -33.50
C ASP A 806 -17.26 3.37 -33.06
N ALA A 807 -16.53 4.29 -33.70
CA ALA A 807 -16.61 5.73 -33.44
C ALA A 807 -17.64 6.40 -34.36
N CYS A 808 -18.57 7.12 -33.72
CA CYS A 808 -19.43 8.15 -34.31
C CYS A 808 -20.68 7.70 -35.08
N VAL A 809 -21.77 7.43 -34.35
CA VAL A 809 -23.12 7.80 -34.80
C VAL A 809 -23.85 8.44 -33.62
N GLY A 810 -23.60 9.74 -33.39
CA GLY A 810 -24.31 10.60 -32.45
C GLY A 810 -23.69 10.79 -31.04
N GLN A 811 -24.08 11.88 -30.38
CA GLN A 811 -23.68 12.28 -29.02
C GLN A 811 -24.87 12.15 -28.04
N THR A 812 -24.62 11.94 -26.74
CA THR A 812 -25.67 12.00 -25.69
C THR A 812 -26.03 13.43 -25.29
N THR A 813 -25.39 14.42 -25.91
CA THR A 813 -25.61 15.85 -25.71
C THR A 813 -25.86 16.57 -27.03
N LEU A 814 -26.74 17.56 -27.06
CA LEU A 814 -27.06 18.35 -28.26
C LEU A 814 -27.22 19.83 -27.91
N LYS A 815 -26.55 20.74 -28.64
CA LYS A 815 -26.72 22.20 -28.48
C LYS A 815 -27.71 22.77 -29.50
N ILE A 816 -28.53 23.74 -29.11
CA ILE A 816 -29.55 24.37 -29.96
C ILE A 816 -29.26 25.88 -30.11
N GLU A 817 -29.29 26.40 -31.34
CA GLU A 817 -28.99 27.81 -31.71
C GLU A 817 -30.17 28.51 -32.44
N PRO A 818 -30.28 29.86 -32.37
CA PRO A 818 -31.34 30.65 -33.02
C PRO A 818 -31.15 30.87 -34.56
N ARG A 819 -32.11 31.51 -35.25
CA ARG A 819 -32.13 31.78 -36.73
C ARG A 819 -31.29 33.01 -37.14
N GLU A 820 -30.51 32.93 -38.23
CA GLU A 820 -29.62 33.99 -38.75
C GLU A 820 -30.15 34.73 -40.01
N ALA A 821 -29.67 35.97 -40.26
CA ALA A 821 -29.95 36.78 -41.46
C ALA A 821 -29.02 36.48 -42.67
N HIS A 822 -29.48 36.73 -43.90
CA HIS A 822 -28.76 36.50 -45.16
C HIS A 822 -27.89 37.70 -45.58
N PHE A 823 -26.69 37.78 -44.99
CA PHE A 823 -25.65 38.77 -45.30
C PHE A 823 -24.31 38.08 -45.55
N ARG A 824 -23.51 38.56 -46.53
CA ARG A 824 -22.15 38.07 -46.80
C ARG A 824 -21.10 39.19 -46.80
N LEU A 825 -19.88 38.88 -46.40
CA LEU A 825 -18.70 39.78 -46.43
C LEU A 825 -17.87 39.50 -47.70
N GLU A 826 -17.43 40.54 -48.39
CA GLU A 826 -16.63 40.50 -49.62
C GLU A 826 -15.28 41.20 -49.38
N GLY A 827 -14.16 40.46 -49.33
CA GLY A 827 -12.81 41.04 -49.17
C GLY A 827 -11.90 40.30 -48.18
N THR A 828 -10.61 40.70 -48.12
CA THR A 828 -9.55 40.04 -47.36
C THR A 828 -9.53 40.42 -45.88
N ASN A 829 -9.69 39.40 -45.02
CA ASN A 829 -9.90 39.46 -43.56
C ASN A 829 -8.64 39.70 -42.70
N GLN A 830 -7.60 40.34 -43.22
CA GLN A 830 -6.32 40.44 -42.48
C GLN A 830 -5.73 41.84 -42.57
N SER A 831 -5.83 42.58 -41.45
CA SER A 831 -5.01 43.77 -41.18
C SER A 831 -4.09 43.46 -40.01
N GLU A 832 -2.79 43.69 -40.17
CA GLU A 832 -1.80 43.59 -39.10
C GLU A 832 -1.34 44.98 -38.69
N THR A 833 -1.17 45.21 -37.38
CA THR A 833 -0.83 46.50 -36.77
C THR A 833 0.30 46.35 -35.78
N LEU A 834 1.16 47.35 -35.62
CA LEU A 834 2.11 47.40 -34.50
C LEU A 834 1.45 48.04 -33.28
N LEU A 835 1.89 47.68 -32.08
CA LEU A 835 1.37 48.29 -30.85
C LEU A 835 1.57 49.82 -30.86
N GLY A 836 0.50 50.55 -30.52
CA GLY A 836 0.48 52.02 -30.53
C GLY A 836 0.28 52.67 -31.91
N GLU A 837 0.24 51.88 -32.99
CA GLU A 837 -0.06 52.35 -34.35
C GLU A 837 -1.59 52.52 -34.54
N ILE A 838 -2.02 53.54 -35.29
CA ILE A 838 -3.42 53.70 -35.70
C ILE A 838 -3.58 53.11 -37.11
N ALA A 839 -4.43 52.09 -37.26
CA ALA A 839 -4.66 51.40 -38.52
C ALA A 839 -6.11 51.53 -39.01
N THR A 840 -6.32 51.30 -40.32
CA THR A 840 -7.63 51.40 -40.98
C THR A 840 -7.98 50.11 -41.72
N ILE A 841 -9.18 49.56 -41.48
CA ILE A 841 -9.71 48.35 -42.14
C ILE A 841 -10.89 48.71 -43.06
N PRO A 842 -10.79 48.46 -44.37
CA PRO A 842 -11.91 48.58 -45.29
C PRO A 842 -12.74 47.28 -45.33
N LEU A 843 -14.05 47.36 -45.07
CA LEU A 843 -15.00 46.25 -45.08
C LEU A 843 -16.12 46.49 -46.13
N SER A 844 -16.46 45.44 -46.89
CA SER A 844 -17.53 45.47 -47.91
C SER A 844 -18.49 44.31 -47.69
N PHE A 845 -19.79 44.58 -47.59
CA PHE A 845 -20.85 43.58 -47.35
C PHE A 845 -21.85 43.54 -48.50
N ILE A 846 -22.45 42.38 -48.75
CA ILE A 846 -23.55 42.19 -49.69
C ILE A 846 -24.75 41.64 -48.93
N CYS A 847 -25.86 42.37 -48.98
CA CYS A 847 -27.15 41.92 -48.46
C CYS A 847 -27.84 41.00 -49.48
N GLU A 848 -28.35 39.84 -49.06
CA GLU A 848 -29.05 38.87 -49.93
C GLU A 848 -30.43 38.47 -49.37
N GLU A 849 -31.05 39.34 -48.57
CA GLU A 849 -32.39 39.10 -48.02
C GLU A 849 -33.48 39.08 -49.10
N ASN A 850 -34.59 38.39 -48.82
CA ASN A 850 -35.69 38.24 -49.77
C ASN A 850 -36.69 39.41 -49.78
N SER A 851 -36.49 40.41 -48.90
CA SER A 851 -37.42 41.51 -48.67
C SER A 851 -36.72 42.88 -48.77
N PRO A 852 -37.43 43.95 -49.15
CA PRO A 852 -36.84 45.28 -49.32
C PRO A 852 -36.42 45.88 -47.96
N ILE A 853 -35.23 46.47 -47.90
CA ILE A 853 -34.63 46.98 -46.66
C ILE A 853 -34.67 48.51 -46.62
N ARG A 854 -35.11 49.08 -45.49
CA ARG A 854 -35.18 50.54 -45.26
C ARG A 854 -34.00 51.10 -44.47
N SER A 855 -33.44 50.32 -43.55
CA SER A 855 -32.33 50.72 -42.70
C SER A 855 -31.45 49.54 -42.34
N ILE A 856 -30.15 49.76 -42.26
CA ILE A 856 -29.18 48.79 -41.73
C ILE A 856 -28.47 49.45 -40.55
N ARG A 857 -28.44 48.76 -39.40
CA ARG A 857 -27.60 49.15 -38.28
C ARG A 857 -26.41 48.20 -38.17
N LEU A 858 -25.22 48.76 -38.21
CA LEU A 858 -23.94 48.08 -38.03
C LEU A 858 -23.38 48.50 -36.68
N ASP A 859 -23.32 47.57 -35.74
CA ASP A 859 -22.66 47.78 -34.45
C ASP A 859 -21.40 46.92 -34.42
N TRP A 860 -20.26 47.52 -34.10
CA TRP A 860 -19.03 46.78 -33.84
C TRP A 860 -18.49 47.06 -32.44
N CYS A 861 -18.06 45.99 -31.82
CA CYS A 861 -17.39 46.01 -30.52
C CYS A 861 -16.40 44.84 -30.46
N LEU A 862 -15.56 44.84 -29.45
CA LEU A 862 -14.78 43.65 -29.12
C LEU A 862 -15.69 42.57 -28.55
N ASP A 863 -15.45 41.30 -28.92
CA ASP A 863 -16.15 40.17 -28.34
C ASP A 863 -15.95 40.14 -26.80
N THR A 864 -17.03 40.29 -26.03
CA THR A 864 -17.03 40.45 -24.56
C THR A 864 -16.63 39.21 -23.76
N LYS A 865 -16.13 38.16 -24.43
CA LYS A 865 -15.72 36.90 -23.79
C LYS A 865 -14.27 36.90 -23.28
N GLU A 866 -13.53 37.97 -23.52
CA GLU A 866 -12.14 38.11 -23.05
C GLU A 866 -12.02 39.35 -22.16
N GLU A 867 -11.26 39.25 -21.06
CA GLU A 867 -11.06 40.27 -20.01
C GLU A 867 -10.32 41.54 -20.51
N THR A 868 -10.36 41.85 -21.80
CA THR A 868 -9.49 42.81 -22.49
C THR A 868 -10.19 44.12 -22.86
N VAL A 869 -11.02 44.67 -21.95
CA VAL A 869 -11.57 46.02 -22.10
C VAL A 869 -10.44 47.04 -22.06
N GLY A 870 -10.11 47.65 -23.20
CA GLY A 870 -9.03 48.65 -23.35
C GLY A 870 -7.82 48.22 -24.18
N ALA A 871 -7.76 46.94 -24.61
CA ALA A 871 -6.68 46.41 -25.45
C ALA A 871 -6.70 46.95 -26.88
N VAL A 872 -7.89 47.12 -27.45
CA VAL A 872 -8.12 47.73 -28.76
C VAL A 872 -9.12 48.84 -28.59
N VAL A 873 -8.82 50.01 -29.15
CA VAL A 873 -9.72 51.17 -29.10
C VAL A 873 -9.99 51.63 -30.52
N PHE A 874 -11.27 51.89 -30.81
CA PHE A 874 -11.69 52.37 -32.12
C PHE A 874 -11.54 53.87 -32.19
N VAL A 875 -11.35 54.39 -33.40
CA VAL A 875 -11.23 55.83 -33.64
C VAL A 875 -12.47 56.28 -34.41
N ASN A 876 -13.28 57.15 -33.80
CA ASN A 876 -14.46 57.72 -34.44
C ASN A 876 -14.07 58.72 -35.55
N GLU A 877 -15.04 59.26 -36.28
CA GLU A 877 -14.76 60.23 -37.37
C GLU A 877 -14.11 61.54 -36.88
N GLU A 878 -14.24 61.87 -35.59
CA GLU A 878 -13.64 63.04 -34.93
C GLU A 878 -12.22 62.79 -34.39
N ASN A 879 -11.58 61.66 -34.73
CA ASN A 879 -10.28 61.23 -34.22
C ASN A 879 -10.21 61.00 -32.70
N GLN A 880 -11.35 60.73 -32.06
CA GLN A 880 -11.42 60.37 -30.64
C GLN A 880 -11.51 58.85 -30.47
N PHE A 881 -10.87 58.37 -29.41
CA PHE A 881 -10.88 56.97 -29.02
C PHE A 881 -12.22 56.58 -28.37
N VAL A 882 -12.90 55.59 -28.94
CA VAL A 882 -14.20 55.07 -28.50
C VAL A 882 -14.17 53.54 -28.31
N PRO A 883 -14.89 53.00 -27.31
CA PRO A 883 -14.85 51.56 -26.98
C PRO A 883 -15.64 50.67 -27.95
N ASN A 884 -16.63 51.24 -28.62
CA ASN A 884 -17.46 50.61 -29.63
C ASN A 884 -17.76 51.63 -30.73
N GLY A 885 -18.17 51.13 -31.89
CA GLY A 885 -18.63 51.98 -32.97
C GLY A 885 -19.97 51.51 -33.49
N THR A 886 -20.78 52.48 -33.91
CA THR A 886 -22.08 52.25 -34.52
C THR A 886 -22.17 53.08 -35.78
N LYS A 887 -22.66 52.47 -36.86
CA LYS A 887 -23.01 53.16 -38.09
C LYS A 887 -24.41 52.74 -38.51
N VAL A 888 -25.30 53.73 -38.62
CA VAL A 888 -26.66 53.53 -39.13
C VAL A 888 -26.71 54.04 -40.56
N LEU A 889 -27.19 53.20 -41.48
CA LEU A 889 -27.40 53.53 -42.88
C LEU A 889 -28.91 53.58 -43.13
N GLU A 890 -29.43 54.79 -43.29
CA GLU A 890 -30.83 55.03 -43.64
C GLU A 890 -30.95 55.27 -45.15
N TYR A 891 -31.87 54.55 -45.79
CA TYR A 891 -32.13 54.69 -47.22
C TYR A 891 -33.47 55.38 -47.43
N SER A 892 -33.46 56.51 -48.14
CA SER A 892 -34.68 57.27 -48.48
C SER A 892 -35.66 56.46 -49.34
N ASN A 893 -35.15 55.55 -50.17
CA ASN A 893 -35.92 54.55 -50.92
C ASN A 893 -35.50 53.13 -50.48
N PRO A 894 -36.45 52.18 -50.28
CA PRO A 894 -36.13 50.81 -49.91
C PRO A 894 -35.17 50.17 -50.92
N GLN A 895 -34.05 49.64 -50.43
CA GLN A 895 -33.08 48.95 -51.27
C GLN A 895 -33.59 47.53 -51.57
N ILE A 896 -33.54 47.14 -52.84
CA ILE A 896 -33.90 45.80 -53.31
C ILE A 896 -32.62 44.94 -53.29
N PRO A 897 -32.54 43.86 -52.49
CA PRO A 897 -31.37 42.98 -52.49
C PRO A 897 -31.18 42.27 -53.85
N PRO A 898 -29.93 42.00 -54.30
CA PRO A 898 -28.68 42.23 -53.57
C PRO A 898 -28.05 43.62 -53.81
N PHE A 899 -27.52 44.24 -52.74
CA PHE A 899 -26.78 45.52 -52.81
C PHE A 899 -25.55 45.53 -51.89
N LYS A 900 -24.58 46.41 -52.18
CA LYS A 900 -23.30 46.53 -51.44
C LYS A 900 -23.32 47.61 -50.35
N VAL A 901 -22.63 47.35 -49.24
CA VAL A 901 -22.47 48.25 -48.10
C VAL A 901 -20.99 48.35 -47.73
N GLN A 902 -20.44 49.57 -47.61
CA GLN A 902 -19.02 49.82 -47.26
C GLN A 902 -18.84 50.45 -45.88
N LEU A 903 -17.83 49.99 -45.14
CA LEU A 903 -17.48 50.47 -43.80
C LEU A 903 -15.95 50.50 -43.62
N ASN A 904 -15.39 51.66 -43.24
CA ASN A 904 -13.99 51.77 -42.83
C ASN A 904 -13.91 51.85 -41.31
N VAL A 905 -13.23 50.90 -40.68
CA VAL A 905 -13.03 50.87 -39.22
C VAL A 905 -11.60 51.27 -38.90
N ARG A 906 -11.41 52.35 -38.13
CA ARG A 906 -10.10 52.78 -37.62
C ARG A 906 -9.90 52.31 -36.19
N TYR A 907 -8.72 51.80 -35.87
CA TYR A 907 -8.44 51.23 -34.54
C TYR A 907 -6.96 51.35 -34.16
N CYS A 908 -6.68 51.29 -32.87
CA CYS A 908 -5.34 51.22 -32.29
C CYS A 908 -5.28 50.09 -31.27
N CYS A 909 -4.19 49.32 -31.26
CA CYS A 909 -3.97 48.24 -30.31
C CYS A 909 -2.91 48.65 -29.28
N HIS A 910 -3.23 48.52 -28.00
CA HIS A 910 -2.32 48.76 -26.88
C HIS A 910 -1.67 47.48 -26.34
N THR A 911 -2.23 46.30 -26.65
CA THR A 911 -1.69 45.00 -26.21
C THR A 911 -1.60 44.01 -27.37
N ILE A 912 -0.67 43.04 -27.30
CA ILE A 912 -0.57 41.98 -28.29
C ILE A 912 -1.82 41.11 -28.21
N CYS A 913 -2.70 41.24 -29.19
CA CYS A 913 -3.90 40.45 -29.27
C CYS A 913 -4.14 39.93 -30.70
N SER A 914 -4.84 38.80 -30.74
CA SER A 914 -5.48 38.24 -31.93
C SER A 914 -6.98 38.19 -31.65
N THR A 915 -7.57 39.34 -31.40
CA THR A 915 -8.97 39.46 -30.97
C THR A 915 -9.90 39.56 -32.17
N SER A 916 -11.08 38.96 -32.06
CA SER A 916 -12.16 39.20 -33.00
C SER A 916 -12.92 40.47 -32.63
N MET A 917 -13.08 41.34 -33.62
CA MET A 917 -14.12 42.35 -33.60
C MET A 917 -15.43 41.67 -33.96
N SER A 918 -16.39 41.74 -33.04
CA SER A 918 -17.78 41.37 -33.29
C SER A 918 -18.45 42.48 -34.06
N LEU A 919 -18.84 42.21 -35.30
CA LEU A 919 -19.68 43.09 -36.08
C LEU A 919 -21.07 42.46 -36.17
N MET A 920 -22.03 43.12 -35.56
CA MET A 920 -23.44 42.75 -35.58
C MET A 920 -24.17 43.59 -36.62
N VAL A 921 -24.82 42.89 -37.56
CA VAL A 921 -25.73 43.48 -38.53
C VAL A 921 -27.15 43.22 -38.08
N PHE A 922 -27.90 44.30 -37.83
CA PHE A 922 -29.32 44.24 -37.48
C PHE A 922 -30.18 44.69 -38.65
N ILE A 923 -31.14 43.84 -39.02
CA ILE A 923 -32.14 44.14 -40.06
C ILE A 923 -33.53 44.07 -39.41
N PRO A 924 -34.24 45.21 -39.33
CA PRO A 924 -35.65 45.20 -38.94
C PRO A 924 -36.51 44.72 -40.13
N LEU A 925 -37.19 43.58 -39.96
CA LEU A 925 -38.25 43.09 -40.86
C LEU A 925 -39.62 43.32 -40.18
N ASP A 926 -40.72 43.29 -40.96
CA ASP A 926 -42.05 43.71 -40.49
C ASP A 926 -42.55 43.00 -39.20
N ASP A 927 -42.17 41.73 -38.97
CA ASP A 927 -42.60 40.93 -37.79
C ASP A 927 -41.47 40.53 -36.81
N MET A 928 -40.20 40.67 -37.19
CA MET A 928 -39.04 40.19 -36.41
C MET A 928 -37.77 40.97 -36.74
N THR A 929 -36.84 41.05 -35.78
CA THR A 929 -35.47 41.50 -36.04
C THR A 929 -34.59 40.28 -36.30
N VAL A 930 -34.02 40.19 -37.50
CA VAL A 930 -33.01 39.18 -37.83
C VAL A 930 -31.62 39.77 -37.66
N GLN A 931 -30.68 38.95 -37.20
CA GLN A 931 -29.31 39.37 -36.93
C GLN A 931 -28.31 38.47 -37.68
N LYS A 932 -27.20 39.07 -38.12
CA LYS A 932 -26.03 38.34 -38.61
C LYS A 932 -24.80 38.81 -37.87
N HIS A 933 -24.03 37.85 -37.36
CA HIS A 933 -22.76 38.09 -36.71
C HIS A 933 -21.62 37.85 -37.69
N PHE A 934 -20.69 38.80 -37.79
CA PHE A 934 -19.41 38.64 -38.44
C PHE A 934 -18.29 38.78 -37.42
N SER A 935 -17.41 37.80 -37.38
CA SER A 935 -16.19 37.84 -36.58
C SER A 935 -15.03 38.26 -37.49
N ILE A 936 -14.48 39.46 -37.25
CA ILE A 936 -13.37 40.01 -38.03
C ILE A 936 -12.11 39.95 -37.18
N LEU A 937 -11.09 39.26 -37.67
CA LEU A 937 -9.85 39.05 -36.94
C LEU A 937 -8.96 40.30 -36.97
N LEU A 938 -8.70 40.87 -35.80
CA LEU A 938 -7.72 41.93 -35.60
C LEU A 938 -6.42 41.30 -35.10
N LYS A 939 -5.30 41.63 -35.75
CA LYS A 939 -3.98 41.16 -35.31
C LYS A 939 -3.08 42.35 -34.99
N SER A 940 -2.49 42.31 -33.81
CA SER A 940 -1.41 43.21 -33.44
C SER A 940 -0.12 42.43 -33.18
N ARG A 941 1.02 43.04 -33.50
CA ARG A 941 2.36 42.53 -33.19
C ARG A 941 3.12 43.53 -32.32
N PRO A 942 4.05 43.06 -31.47
CA PRO A 942 4.94 43.97 -30.76
C PRO A 942 5.83 44.73 -31.74
N SER A 943 6.23 45.95 -31.38
CA SER A 943 7.18 46.75 -32.16
C SER A 943 8.62 46.29 -31.99
N PHE A 944 8.97 45.78 -30.80
CA PHE A 944 10.27 45.23 -30.45
C PHE A 944 10.11 43.99 -29.58
N ASP A 945 11.06 43.07 -29.63
CA ASP A 945 11.20 41.96 -28.69
C ASP A 945 12.43 42.18 -27.81
N ILE A 946 12.35 41.81 -26.52
CA ILE A 946 13.39 42.13 -25.52
C ILE A 946 13.82 40.89 -24.76
N ASN A 947 15.13 40.72 -24.61
CA ASN A 947 15.71 39.65 -23.81
C ASN A 947 16.68 40.23 -22.78
N THR A 948 16.34 40.09 -21.50
CA THR A 948 17.14 40.63 -20.41
C THR A 948 17.78 39.53 -19.59
N LYS A 949 19.06 39.74 -19.24
CA LYS A 949 19.84 38.87 -18.37
C LYS A 949 20.53 39.69 -17.28
N ILE A 950 20.56 39.13 -16.08
CA ILE A 950 21.34 39.65 -14.96
C ILE A 950 22.66 38.88 -14.93
N LEU A 951 23.76 39.62 -14.92
CA LEU A 951 25.12 39.09 -14.98
C LEU A 951 25.86 39.42 -13.69
N THR A 952 26.64 38.46 -13.19
CA THR A 952 27.62 38.70 -12.11
C THR A 952 28.79 39.53 -12.62
N ILE A 953 29.65 39.95 -11.68
CA ILE A 953 30.96 40.52 -12.01
C ILE A 953 31.84 39.56 -12.83
N ASN A 954 31.58 38.25 -12.76
CA ASN A 954 32.26 37.21 -13.53
C ASN A 954 31.59 36.91 -14.89
N ASN A 955 30.55 37.69 -15.26
CA ASN A 955 29.78 37.55 -16.49
C ASN A 955 28.94 36.25 -16.56
N ASP A 956 28.60 35.67 -15.40
CA ASP A 956 27.71 34.53 -15.28
C ASP A 956 26.26 35.00 -15.17
N ILE A 957 25.34 34.28 -15.82
CA ILE A 957 23.91 34.58 -15.78
C ILE A 957 23.32 34.06 -14.47
N ILE A 958 22.60 34.93 -13.75
CA ILE A 958 21.92 34.58 -12.50
C ILE A 958 20.43 34.85 -12.57
N GLU A 959 19.66 33.89 -12.05
CA GLU A 959 18.20 33.99 -11.96
C GLU A 959 17.73 34.70 -10.69
N ASN A 960 18.45 34.59 -9.57
CA ASN A 960 18.03 35.13 -8.27
C ASN A 960 19.22 35.87 -7.61
N PRO A 961 19.35 37.19 -7.80
CA PRO A 961 20.43 37.98 -7.23
C PRO A 961 20.27 38.14 -5.72
N LEU A 962 21.38 38.40 -5.04
CA LEU A 962 21.40 38.71 -3.60
C LEU A 962 21.19 40.22 -3.37
N ALA A 963 20.46 40.58 -2.32
CA ALA A 963 20.36 41.97 -1.88
C ALA A 963 21.74 42.52 -1.48
N GLU A 964 21.99 43.81 -1.75
CA GLU A 964 23.24 44.53 -1.45
C GLU A 964 24.50 43.93 -2.11
N THR A 965 24.34 43.27 -3.26
CA THR A 965 25.45 42.81 -4.14
C THR A 965 25.34 43.50 -5.50
N ASN A 966 26.48 43.78 -6.14
CA ASN A 966 26.56 44.43 -7.45
C ASN A 966 26.37 43.44 -8.59
N PHE A 967 25.53 43.78 -9.57
CA PHE A 967 25.28 43.01 -10.78
C PHE A 967 25.24 43.92 -12.02
N PHE A 968 25.17 43.33 -13.22
CA PHE A 968 24.90 44.05 -14.47
C PHE A 968 23.59 43.56 -15.07
N ILE A 969 22.76 44.48 -15.55
CA ILE A 969 21.60 44.14 -16.39
C ILE A 969 22.00 44.35 -17.83
N ARG A 970 21.83 43.32 -18.66
CA ARG A 970 21.99 43.40 -20.11
C ARG A 970 20.65 43.11 -20.77
N THR A 971 20.17 44.03 -21.60
CA THR A 971 18.96 43.87 -22.40
C THR A 971 19.28 43.95 -23.88
N ASP A 972 18.94 42.89 -24.61
CA ASP A 972 19.00 42.83 -26.07
C ASP A 972 17.61 43.19 -26.63
N VAL A 973 17.50 44.27 -27.40
CA VAL A 973 16.27 44.78 -28.03
C VAL A 973 16.30 44.45 -29.52
N THR A 974 15.36 43.66 -30.02
CA THR A 974 15.27 43.24 -31.42
C THR A 974 14.12 43.94 -32.14
N ALA A 975 14.36 44.49 -33.33
CA ALA A 975 13.33 45.14 -34.13
C ALA A 975 12.46 44.09 -34.86
N VAL A 976 11.13 44.20 -34.75
CA VAL A 976 10.17 43.25 -35.35
C VAL A 976 9.62 43.75 -36.70
N ALA A 977 9.98 44.97 -37.09
CA ALA A 977 9.64 45.57 -38.37
C ALA A 977 10.68 46.64 -38.75
N ASP A 978 10.64 47.10 -40.00
CA ASP A 978 11.47 48.22 -40.46
C ASP A 978 11.04 49.53 -39.77
N VAL A 979 11.87 49.98 -38.83
CA VAL A 979 11.59 51.12 -37.95
C VAL A 979 12.79 52.04 -37.82
N VAL A 980 12.51 53.31 -37.54
CA VAL A 980 13.52 54.31 -37.18
C VAL A 980 13.40 54.58 -35.68
N ILE A 981 14.49 54.38 -34.94
CA ILE A 981 14.59 54.63 -33.49
C ILE A 981 15.33 55.94 -33.27
N SER A 982 14.81 56.81 -32.42
CA SER A 982 15.43 58.11 -32.09
C SER A 982 16.02 58.18 -30.68
N GLU A 983 15.45 57.46 -29.71
CA GLU A 983 15.91 57.47 -28.32
C GLU A 983 15.64 56.10 -27.65
N VAL A 984 16.60 55.64 -26.84
CA VAL A 984 16.43 54.50 -25.91
C VAL A 984 16.82 54.94 -24.49
N SER A 985 15.88 54.85 -23.56
CA SER A 985 16.10 55.17 -22.14
C SER A 985 15.60 54.06 -21.22
N TRP A 986 16.23 53.91 -20.05
CA TRP A 986 15.83 52.95 -19.02
C TRP A 986 15.29 53.68 -17.79
N ARG A 987 14.10 53.28 -17.34
CA ARG A 987 13.49 53.70 -16.09
C ARG A 987 13.63 52.57 -15.07
N PRO A 988 14.61 52.64 -14.15
CA PRO A 988 14.80 51.58 -13.15
C PRO A 988 13.63 51.52 -12.17
N GLY A 989 13.35 50.32 -11.67
CA GLY A 989 12.35 50.09 -10.63
C GLY A 989 12.74 50.71 -9.28
N ILE A 990 11.75 50.90 -8.39
CA ILE A 990 11.91 51.63 -7.11
C ILE A 990 12.99 51.01 -6.20
N GLU A 991 13.18 49.70 -6.27
CA GLU A 991 14.09 48.94 -5.40
C GLU A 991 15.45 48.65 -6.07
N VAL A 992 15.67 49.18 -7.28
CA VAL A 992 16.91 49.06 -8.05
C VAL A 992 17.67 50.36 -7.96
N GLU A 993 18.88 50.30 -7.42
CA GLU A 993 19.80 51.44 -7.32
C GLU A 993 20.77 51.41 -8.51
N THR A 994 20.85 52.55 -9.22
CA THR A 994 21.73 52.76 -10.38
C THR A 994 22.57 54.01 -10.17
N ASP A 995 23.69 54.13 -10.89
CA ASP A 995 24.48 55.37 -10.89
C ASP A 995 23.70 56.52 -11.56
N LYS A 996 23.94 57.75 -11.09
CA LYS A 996 23.10 58.92 -11.39
C LYS A 996 23.18 59.43 -12.83
N ASP A 997 24.16 58.98 -13.60
CA ASP A 997 24.52 59.55 -14.93
C ASP A 997 24.01 58.73 -16.15
N GLU A 998 23.31 57.61 -15.96
CA GLU A 998 23.00 56.64 -17.04
C GLU A 998 21.51 56.53 -17.47
N LYS A 999 20.77 57.65 -17.58
CA LYS A 999 19.34 57.58 -17.96
C LYS A 999 19.05 57.54 -19.46
N ILE A 1000 19.98 58.00 -20.30
CA ILE A 1000 19.84 58.02 -21.76
C ILE A 1000 20.96 57.15 -22.34
N LEU A 1001 20.59 56.08 -23.04
CA LEU A 1001 21.50 55.02 -23.45
C LEU A 1001 21.90 55.14 -24.93
N LEU A 1002 21.17 55.97 -25.70
CA LEU A 1002 21.41 56.26 -27.13
C LEU A 1002 20.74 57.60 -27.53
N ASN A 1003 21.42 58.43 -28.31
CA ASN A 1003 20.98 59.80 -28.70
C ASN A 1003 20.98 60.07 -30.23
N ASP A 1004 21.30 59.08 -31.07
CA ASP A 1004 21.36 59.23 -32.53
C ASP A 1004 20.22 58.42 -33.20
N GLU A 1005 19.68 58.92 -34.32
CA GLU A 1005 18.67 58.18 -35.10
C GLU A 1005 19.29 56.94 -35.75
N ILE A 1006 18.75 55.76 -35.41
CA ILE A 1006 19.18 54.47 -35.96
C ILE A 1006 18.04 53.89 -36.81
N CYS A 1007 18.32 53.60 -38.07
CA CYS A 1007 17.44 52.81 -38.93
C CYS A 1007 17.67 51.33 -38.64
N CYS A 1008 16.64 50.64 -38.14
CA CYS A 1008 16.67 49.21 -37.88
C CYS A 1008 15.82 48.49 -38.93
N LEU A 1009 16.42 47.48 -39.56
CA LEU A 1009 15.67 46.52 -40.37
C LEU A 1009 15.05 45.47 -39.44
N GLU A 1010 14.03 44.77 -39.95
CA GLU A 1010 13.48 43.60 -39.24
C GLU A 1010 14.60 42.62 -38.85
N SER A 1011 14.64 42.24 -37.56
CA SER A 1011 15.62 41.38 -36.89
C SER A 1011 16.96 42.03 -36.45
N ASP A 1012 17.16 43.33 -36.63
CA ASP A 1012 18.33 44.02 -36.06
C ASP A 1012 18.27 44.05 -34.52
N VAL A 1013 19.43 43.92 -33.84
CA VAL A 1013 19.53 43.83 -32.37
C VAL A 1013 20.38 44.95 -31.80
N ILE A 1014 19.84 45.67 -30.82
CA ILE A 1014 20.52 46.69 -30.03
C ILE A 1014 20.70 46.16 -28.60
N THR A 1015 21.94 46.08 -28.12
CA THR A 1015 22.25 45.64 -26.75
C THR A 1015 22.54 46.84 -25.85
N VAL A 1016 21.89 46.87 -24.69
CA VAL A 1016 22.07 47.89 -23.66
C VAL A 1016 22.50 47.22 -22.36
N SER A 1017 23.48 47.79 -21.65
CA SER A 1017 23.98 47.22 -20.38
C SER A 1017 24.25 48.29 -19.32
N SER A 1018 23.75 48.09 -18.10
CA SER A 1018 23.94 49.02 -16.97
C SER A 1018 24.23 48.28 -15.66
N PRO A 1019 25.11 48.83 -14.78
CA PRO A 1019 25.37 48.29 -13.45
C PRO A 1019 24.19 48.55 -12.49
N VAL A 1020 23.90 47.60 -11.61
CA VAL A 1020 22.77 47.66 -10.68
C VAL A 1020 23.11 47.10 -9.31
N ARG A 1021 22.42 47.62 -8.29
CA ARG A 1021 22.40 47.07 -6.92
C ARG A 1021 20.96 46.98 -6.42
N PHE A 1022 20.62 45.87 -5.77
CA PHE A 1022 19.29 45.66 -5.18
C PHE A 1022 19.27 46.10 -3.72
N SER A 1023 18.33 46.97 -3.35
CA SER A 1023 18.21 47.54 -2.01
C SER A 1023 17.74 46.52 -0.96
N LEU A 1024 18.09 46.67 0.33
CA LEU A 1024 17.55 45.84 1.42
C LEU A 1024 16.00 45.75 1.49
N LYS A 1025 15.27 46.74 0.95
CA LYS A 1025 13.80 46.73 0.94
C LYS A 1025 13.18 45.65 0.03
N ALA A 1026 13.98 45.14 -0.92
CA ALA A 1026 13.67 44.08 -1.87
C ALA A 1026 13.74 42.65 -1.27
N GLU A 1027 14.12 42.53 -0.01
CA GLU A 1027 14.36 41.23 0.65
C GLU A 1027 13.14 40.28 0.56
N ASN A 1028 13.36 39.06 0.03
CA ASN A 1028 12.35 38.02 -0.22
C ASN A 1028 11.15 38.45 -1.08
N LYS A 1029 11.31 39.48 -1.93
CA LYS A 1029 10.26 39.95 -2.84
C LYS A 1029 10.69 39.81 -4.29
N ARG A 1030 9.70 39.74 -5.17
CA ARG A 1030 9.91 39.96 -6.60
C ARG A 1030 10.01 41.47 -6.84
N CYS A 1031 11.16 41.88 -7.32
CA CYS A 1031 11.51 43.28 -7.55
C CYS A 1031 11.40 43.56 -9.03
N ASP A 1032 10.70 44.63 -9.37
CA ASP A 1032 10.58 45.11 -10.74
C ASP A 1032 11.90 45.74 -11.19
N LEU A 1033 12.43 45.30 -12.33
CA LEU A 1033 13.64 45.85 -12.93
C LEU A 1033 13.35 47.17 -13.67
N GLY A 1034 12.07 47.48 -13.89
CA GLY A 1034 11.62 48.69 -14.54
C GLY A 1034 11.42 48.52 -16.06
N GLU A 1035 11.40 49.65 -16.77
CA GLU A 1035 10.93 49.71 -18.17
C GLU A 1035 11.96 50.36 -19.08
N ILE A 1036 12.16 49.77 -20.27
CA ILE A 1036 12.86 50.42 -21.38
C ILE A 1036 11.84 51.18 -22.22
N CYS A 1037 12.15 52.45 -22.47
CA CYS A 1037 11.36 53.34 -23.32
C CYS A 1037 12.08 53.53 -24.66
N ILE A 1038 11.38 53.26 -25.76
CA ILE A 1038 11.91 53.36 -27.13
C ILE A 1038 11.01 54.29 -27.94
N HIS A 1039 11.59 55.35 -28.50
CA HIS A 1039 10.88 56.30 -29.37
C HIS A 1039 11.10 55.95 -30.86
N TRP A 1040 10.03 55.61 -31.59
CA TRP A 1040 10.15 55.04 -32.94
C TRP A 1040 9.01 55.41 -33.91
N ARG A 1041 9.20 55.15 -35.20
CA ARG A 1041 8.16 55.20 -36.25
C ARG A 1041 8.45 54.21 -37.38
N ARG A 1042 7.45 53.87 -38.20
CA ARG A 1042 7.67 53.05 -39.41
C ARG A 1042 8.43 53.85 -40.46
N ASN A 1043 9.27 53.16 -41.22
CA ASN A 1043 9.97 53.78 -42.36
C ASN A 1043 9.00 54.28 -43.47
N THR A 1044 7.78 53.71 -43.54
CA THR A 1044 6.77 54.02 -44.57
C THR A 1044 5.75 55.10 -44.18
N SER A 1045 5.67 55.49 -42.89
CA SER A 1045 4.72 56.52 -42.44
C SER A 1045 5.44 57.82 -42.08
N LEU A 1046 4.93 58.95 -42.59
CA LEU A 1046 5.44 60.28 -42.24
C LEU A 1046 4.75 60.87 -40.99
N ASP A 1047 3.64 60.27 -40.55
CA ASP A 1047 2.80 60.79 -39.48
C ASP A 1047 3.02 60.05 -38.15
N GLY A 1048 3.33 60.83 -37.10
CA GLY A 1048 3.32 60.42 -35.69
C GLY A 1048 4.51 59.58 -35.23
N TRP A 1049 5.15 59.98 -34.12
CA TRP A 1049 6.09 59.13 -33.38
C TRP A 1049 5.35 58.29 -32.33
N VAL A 1050 5.78 57.05 -32.14
CA VAL A 1050 5.25 56.10 -31.17
C VAL A 1050 6.28 55.90 -30.05
N MET A 1051 5.81 55.89 -28.80
CA MET A 1051 6.61 55.51 -27.63
C MET A 1051 6.24 54.09 -27.21
N SER A 1052 7.17 53.15 -27.33
CA SER A 1052 7.01 51.81 -26.77
C SER A 1052 7.66 51.73 -25.39
N GLN A 1053 6.89 51.28 -24.40
CA GLN A 1053 7.36 51.02 -23.04
C GLN A 1053 7.36 49.50 -22.82
N LEU A 1054 8.55 48.94 -22.59
CA LEU A 1054 8.77 47.50 -22.51
C LEU A 1054 9.32 47.16 -21.13
N SER A 1055 8.54 46.42 -20.35
CA SER A 1055 8.95 45.92 -19.04
C SER A 1055 10.11 44.95 -19.18
N ILE A 1056 11.23 45.24 -18.52
CA ILE A 1056 12.42 44.40 -18.48
C ILE A 1056 12.19 43.12 -17.65
N GLY A 1057 11.14 43.10 -16.84
CA GLY A 1057 10.72 41.96 -16.03
C GLY A 1057 11.00 42.17 -14.55
N SER A 1058 10.69 41.15 -13.74
CA SER A 1058 10.90 41.16 -12.30
C SER A 1058 11.77 40.00 -11.87
N VAL A 1059 12.63 40.20 -10.87
CA VAL A 1059 13.50 39.16 -10.33
C VAL A 1059 13.26 38.93 -8.85
N LEU A 1060 13.36 37.69 -8.38
CA LEU A 1060 13.28 37.38 -6.95
C LEU A 1060 14.65 37.66 -6.32
N VAL A 1061 14.68 38.61 -5.40
CA VAL A 1061 15.91 38.97 -4.68
C VAL A 1061 16.02 38.12 -3.41
N LYS A 1062 17.10 37.35 -3.30
CA LYS A 1062 17.40 36.50 -2.16
C LYS A 1062 17.98 37.31 -1.00
N ASN A 1063 17.66 36.89 0.21
CA ASN A 1063 18.23 37.47 1.42
C ASN A 1063 19.70 37.08 1.53
N SER A 1064 20.54 38.07 1.79
CA SER A 1064 21.93 37.84 2.16
C SER A 1064 22.15 38.24 3.63
N PRO A 1065 22.68 37.36 4.50
CA PRO A 1065 23.07 37.72 5.85
C PRO A 1065 24.26 38.70 5.89
N LEU A 1066 25.06 38.75 4.82
CA LEU A 1066 26.27 39.57 4.70
C LEU A 1066 26.34 40.23 3.31
N SER A 1067 26.77 41.47 3.24
CA SER A 1067 27.26 42.06 1.98
C SER A 1067 28.78 42.05 2.00
N ILE A 1068 29.39 41.64 0.90
CA ILE A 1068 30.84 41.57 0.72
C ILE A 1068 31.18 42.38 -0.53
N GLU A 1069 32.14 43.29 -0.42
CA GLU A 1069 32.71 44.00 -1.56
C GLU A 1069 34.22 43.80 -1.57
N ALA A 1070 34.80 43.50 -2.74
CA ALA A 1070 36.24 43.38 -2.92
C ALA A 1070 36.75 44.52 -3.80
N GLU A 1071 37.53 45.44 -3.23
CA GLU A 1071 38.08 46.60 -3.92
C GLU A 1071 39.60 46.49 -4.04
N LEU A 1072 40.13 46.83 -5.21
CA LEU A 1072 41.56 47.02 -5.45
C LEU A 1072 41.88 48.52 -5.41
N ARG A 1073 42.78 48.96 -4.53
CA ARG A 1073 43.13 50.40 -4.41
C ARG A 1073 44.15 50.89 -5.45
N THR A 1074 44.42 50.08 -6.47
CA THR A 1074 45.39 50.37 -7.53
C THR A 1074 44.76 50.15 -8.90
N SER A 1075 44.86 51.14 -9.78
CA SER A 1075 44.29 51.12 -11.14
C SER A 1075 45.03 50.20 -12.12
N TYR A 1076 46.27 49.81 -11.81
CA TYR A 1076 47.06 48.87 -12.60
C TYR A 1076 47.76 47.87 -11.68
N LEU A 1077 47.74 46.60 -12.06
CA LEU A 1077 48.34 45.50 -11.29
C LEU A 1077 49.61 45.04 -12.00
N ILE A 1078 50.76 45.12 -11.34
CA ILE A 1078 52.06 44.76 -11.93
C ILE A 1078 52.72 43.64 -11.11
N VAL A 1079 53.37 42.69 -11.78
CA VAL A 1079 54.16 41.63 -11.13
C VAL A 1079 55.15 42.21 -10.11
N ARG A 1080 55.28 41.57 -8.94
CA ARG A 1080 56.17 41.97 -7.83
C ARG A 1080 55.88 43.33 -7.19
N THR A 1081 54.74 43.97 -7.47
CA THR A 1081 54.27 45.16 -6.75
C THR A 1081 53.22 44.78 -5.70
N ALA A 1082 53.11 45.56 -4.63
CA ALA A 1082 52.10 45.35 -3.60
C ALA A 1082 50.72 45.72 -4.14
N ILE A 1083 49.79 44.76 -4.11
CA ILE A 1083 48.40 44.89 -4.52
C ILE A 1083 47.55 44.93 -3.24
N PRO A 1084 47.11 46.12 -2.79
CA PRO A 1084 46.20 46.24 -1.66
C PRO A 1084 44.78 45.82 -2.06
N VAL A 1085 44.30 44.74 -1.46
CA VAL A 1085 42.93 44.23 -1.56
C VAL A 1085 42.19 44.56 -0.28
N ILE A 1086 41.04 45.24 -0.40
CA ILE A 1086 40.16 45.55 0.73
C ILE A 1086 38.89 44.74 0.55
N PHE A 1087 38.61 43.85 1.49
CA PHE A 1087 37.32 43.20 1.62
C PHE A 1087 36.47 43.98 2.61
N THR A 1088 35.37 44.56 2.17
CA THR A 1088 34.40 45.26 3.02
C THR A 1088 33.26 44.31 3.32
N ILE A 1089 33.10 43.92 4.58
CA ILE A 1089 32.04 43.00 5.03
C ILE A 1089 31.05 43.79 5.88
N ARG A 1090 29.77 43.77 5.49
CA ARG A 1090 28.68 44.42 6.22
C ARG A 1090 27.72 43.38 6.79
N ASN A 1091 27.38 43.50 8.06
CA ASN A 1091 26.37 42.67 8.69
C ASN A 1091 24.96 43.17 8.31
N LEU A 1092 24.23 42.38 7.52
CA LEU A 1092 22.84 42.66 7.13
C LEU A 1092 21.83 41.95 8.04
N TYR A 1093 22.29 41.06 8.93
CA TYR A 1093 21.44 40.34 9.86
C TYR A 1093 21.05 41.19 11.06
N CYS A 1094 19.86 40.95 11.59
CA CYS A 1094 19.29 41.69 12.73
C CYS A 1094 19.95 41.37 14.09
N LYS A 1095 20.96 40.50 14.13
CA LYS A 1095 21.68 40.10 15.36
C LYS A 1095 23.19 40.20 15.15
N MET A 1096 23.92 40.20 16.27
CA MET A 1096 25.39 40.10 16.22
C MET A 1096 25.83 38.77 15.59
N ILE A 1097 26.87 38.81 14.76
CA ILE A 1097 27.45 37.63 14.09
C ILE A 1097 28.91 37.50 14.46
N ASP A 1098 29.32 36.29 14.86
CA ASP A 1098 30.73 35.91 14.98
C ASP A 1098 31.20 35.29 13.66
N LEU A 1099 32.22 35.90 13.05
CA LEU A 1099 32.80 35.50 11.77
C LEU A 1099 34.29 35.18 11.92
N GLN A 1100 34.70 34.06 11.34
CA GLN A 1100 36.09 33.68 11.15
C GLN A 1100 36.41 33.80 9.66
N MET A 1101 37.28 34.74 9.31
CA MET A 1101 37.71 34.97 7.93
C MET A 1101 39.10 34.40 7.73
N ILE A 1102 39.26 33.55 6.71
CA ILE A 1102 40.50 32.85 6.38
C ILE A 1102 40.81 33.11 4.92
N LEU A 1103 42.00 33.64 4.64
CA LEU A 1103 42.49 33.80 3.28
C LEU A 1103 43.31 32.56 2.91
N GLU A 1104 42.89 31.84 1.87
CA GLU A 1104 43.57 30.61 1.44
C GLU A 1104 44.89 30.95 0.71
N PRO A 1105 45.99 30.24 1.01
CA PRO A 1105 47.24 30.46 0.30
C PRO A 1105 47.12 29.97 -1.15
N ALA A 1106 47.46 30.82 -2.11
CA ALA A 1106 47.67 30.44 -3.50
C ALA A 1106 49.13 30.64 -3.87
N ASP A 1107 49.76 29.65 -4.52
CA ASP A 1107 51.20 29.63 -4.83
C ASP A 1107 51.65 30.77 -5.77
N VAL A 1108 50.69 31.48 -6.36
CA VAL A 1108 50.92 32.63 -7.26
C VAL A 1108 51.01 33.98 -6.54
N PHE A 1109 50.64 34.05 -5.25
CA PHE A 1109 50.72 35.27 -4.44
C PHE A 1109 51.58 35.10 -3.19
N VAL A 1110 52.34 36.14 -2.86
CA VAL A 1110 52.94 36.33 -1.53
C VAL A 1110 52.06 37.25 -0.72
N PHE A 1111 51.67 36.83 0.48
CA PHE A 1111 50.75 37.57 1.35
C PHE A 1111 51.48 38.37 2.42
N ALA A 1112 51.05 39.61 2.65
CA ALA A 1112 51.44 40.45 3.77
C ALA A 1112 50.18 40.91 4.52
N GLY A 1113 50.05 40.47 5.77
CA GLY A 1113 48.89 40.74 6.64
C GLY A 1113 48.46 39.53 7.46
N ASN A 1114 47.40 39.69 8.26
CA ASN A 1114 46.77 38.57 8.95
C ASN A 1114 46.14 37.64 7.91
N LYS A 1115 46.46 36.34 7.94
CA LYS A 1115 45.84 35.34 7.05
C LYS A 1115 44.51 34.82 7.58
N LYS A 1116 44.33 34.93 8.90
CA LYS A 1116 43.16 34.49 9.63
C LYS A 1116 42.80 35.55 10.65
N ILE A 1117 41.53 35.92 10.71
CA ILE A 1117 41.01 36.87 11.69
C ILE A 1117 39.62 36.45 12.15
N ASP A 1118 39.38 36.55 13.45
CA ASP A 1118 38.09 36.31 14.07
C ASP A 1118 37.51 37.67 14.49
N ILE A 1119 36.32 37.99 14.00
CA ILE A 1119 35.63 39.26 14.26
C ILE A 1119 34.22 39.03 14.76
N ARG A 1120 33.69 40.01 15.48
CA ARG A 1120 32.30 40.07 15.91
C ARG A 1120 31.67 41.32 15.33
N LEU A 1121 30.63 41.16 14.52
CA LEU A 1121 29.93 42.26 13.84
C LEU A 1121 28.56 42.51 14.47
N LEU A 1122 28.29 43.75 14.88
CA LEU A 1122 26.96 44.21 15.28
C LEU A 1122 26.06 44.39 14.05
N PRO A 1123 24.72 44.40 14.20
CA PRO A 1123 23.80 44.67 13.09
C PRO A 1123 24.14 45.99 12.38
N SER A 1124 24.18 45.96 11.04
CA SER A 1124 24.58 47.08 10.17
C SER A 1124 26.03 47.56 10.30
N GLU A 1125 26.85 46.95 11.15
CA GLU A 1125 28.28 47.28 11.26
C GLU A 1125 29.03 46.82 10.01
N ILE A 1126 30.03 47.61 9.62
CA ILE A 1126 30.91 47.36 8.47
C ILE A 1126 32.32 47.13 9.01
N TYR A 1127 32.98 46.09 8.50
CA TYR A 1127 34.38 45.80 8.80
C TYR A 1127 35.20 45.66 7.52
N GLU A 1128 36.33 46.38 7.48
CA GLU A 1128 37.27 46.35 6.36
C GLU A 1128 38.44 45.41 6.68
N TYR A 1129 38.50 44.27 5.99
CA TYR A 1129 39.61 43.35 6.05
C TYR A 1129 40.63 43.68 4.94
N LYS A 1130 41.71 44.36 5.34
CA LYS A 1130 42.76 44.85 4.44
C LYS A 1130 43.90 43.85 4.34
N VAL A 1131 44.21 43.40 3.12
CA VAL A 1131 45.32 42.49 2.86
C VAL A 1131 46.14 43.02 1.70
N SER A 1132 47.48 42.94 1.80
CA SER A 1132 48.36 43.22 0.67
C SER A 1132 48.88 41.91 0.09
N VAL A 1133 48.68 41.71 -1.22
CA VAL A 1133 49.21 40.56 -1.95
C VAL A 1133 50.24 41.00 -2.98
N ILE A 1134 51.24 40.18 -3.24
CA ILE A 1134 52.25 40.43 -4.28
C ILE A 1134 52.17 39.28 -5.26
N ALA A 1135 51.89 39.59 -6.53
CA ALA A 1135 51.82 38.58 -7.57
C ALA A 1135 53.22 38.17 -8.07
N LEU A 1136 53.42 36.86 -8.23
CA LEU A 1136 54.71 36.29 -8.65
C LEU A 1136 54.85 36.18 -10.19
N CYS A 1137 53.74 36.16 -10.92
CA CYS A 1137 53.69 35.99 -12.37
C CYS A 1137 52.69 36.94 -13.04
N ALA A 1138 52.88 37.20 -14.33
CA ALA A 1138 51.97 38.02 -15.15
C ALA A 1138 50.87 37.16 -15.76
N GLY A 1139 49.79 37.81 -16.20
CA GLY A 1139 48.65 37.19 -16.87
C GLY A 1139 47.37 37.20 -16.02
N ARG A 1140 46.37 36.44 -16.44
CA ARG A 1140 45.11 36.25 -15.70
C ARG A 1140 45.35 35.28 -14.55
N LEU A 1141 45.46 35.80 -13.33
CA LEU A 1141 45.65 35.01 -12.10
C LEU A 1141 44.34 34.86 -11.34
N PRO A 1142 44.15 33.76 -10.57
CA PRO A 1142 42.98 33.64 -9.70
C PRO A 1142 42.94 34.79 -8.69
N PHE A 1143 41.76 35.26 -8.31
CA PHE A 1143 41.64 36.26 -7.25
C PHE A 1143 41.98 35.63 -5.87
N PRO A 1144 42.54 36.39 -4.91
CA PRO A 1144 42.78 35.88 -3.56
C PRO A 1144 41.51 35.32 -2.90
N LYS A 1145 41.51 34.01 -2.64
CA LYS A 1145 40.32 33.29 -2.16
C LYS A 1145 40.08 33.54 -0.67
N LEU A 1146 38.97 34.20 -0.38
CA LEU A 1146 38.47 34.46 0.97
C LEU A 1146 37.47 33.36 1.37
N THR A 1147 37.66 32.75 2.53
CA THR A 1147 36.75 31.76 3.11
C THR A 1147 36.21 32.31 4.42
N ILE A 1148 34.89 32.38 4.58
CA ILE A 1148 34.23 32.89 5.79
C ILE A 1148 33.50 31.75 6.49
N ARG A 1149 33.70 31.60 7.80
CA ARG A 1149 33.00 30.64 8.64
C ARG A 1149 32.24 31.36 9.74
N SER A 1150 31.03 30.90 10.02
CA SER A 1150 30.23 31.36 11.16
C SER A 1150 29.65 30.16 11.89
N SER A 1151 29.41 30.30 13.19
CA SER A 1151 28.62 29.34 13.97
C SER A 1151 27.11 29.47 13.70
N MET A 1152 26.68 30.60 13.14
CA MET A 1152 25.27 30.96 12.97
C MET A 1152 24.69 30.62 11.59
N PHE A 1153 25.55 30.44 10.58
CA PHE A 1153 25.15 30.21 9.19
C PHE A 1153 25.89 29.01 8.61
N ASP A 1154 25.21 28.25 7.75
CA ASP A 1154 25.80 27.11 7.05
C ASP A 1154 26.90 27.57 6.08
N SER A 1155 27.99 26.80 6.00
CA SER A 1155 29.15 27.14 5.16
C SER A 1155 28.78 27.28 3.68
N THR A 1156 27.83 26.49 3.20
CA THR A 1156 27.36 26.53 1.80
C THR A 1156 26.74 27.87 1.42
N THR A 1157 26.03 28.51 2.36
CA THR A 1157 25.37 29.81 2.12
C THR A 1157 26.41 30.92 2.08
N LEU A 1158 27.41 30.86 2.95
CA LEU A 1158 28.52 31.82 2.97
C LEU A 1158 29.40 31.68 1.72
N ASP A 1159 29.67 30.46 1.27
CA ASP A 1159 30.42 30.18 0.05
C ASP A 1159 29.70 30.72 -1.20
N GLU A 1160 28.36 30.61 -1.27
CA GLU A 1160 27.54 31.22 -2.34
C GLU A 1160 27.73 32.75 -2.36
N ILE A 1161 27.58 33.44 -1.22
CA ILE A 1161 27.73 34.91 -1.14
C ILE A 1161 29.12 35.36 -1.61
N ILE A 1162 30.17 34.64 -1.19
CA ILE A 1162 31.57 34.93 -1.58
C ILE A 1162 31.74 34.77 -3.08
N SER A 1163 31.24 33.67 -3.67
CA SER A 1163 31.39 33.42 -5.11
C SER A 1163 30.68 34.46 -5.98
N LEU A 1164 29.59 35.06 -5.48
CA LEU A 1164 28.82 36.07 -6.20
C LEU A 1164 29.40 37.48 -6.08
N SER A 1165 30.16 37.74 -5.02
CA SER A 1165 30.60 39.08 -4.64
C SER A 1165 32.06 39.37 -4.99
N ILE A 1166 32.86 38.34 -5.29
CA ILE A 1166 34.30 38.44 -5.51
C ILE A 1166 34.64 38.05 -6.96
N PRO A 1167 35.49 38.80 -7.67
CA PRO A 1167 35.96 38.41 -8.99
C PRO A 1167 36.68 37.06 -8.98
N ASP A 1168 36.55 36.26 -10.03
CA ASP A 1168 37.26 34.97 -10.15
C ASP A 1168 38.76 35.16 -10.44
N ALA A 1169 39.10 36.23 -11.15
CA ALA A 1169 40.45 36.46 -11.63
C ALA A 1169 40.80 37.94 -11.66
N ILE A 1170 42.10 38.22 -11.49
CA ILE A 1170 42.71 39.52 -11.74
C ILE A 1170 43.73 39.42 -12.84
N PHE A 1171 43.81 40.46 -13.67
CA PHE A 1171 44.80 40.53 -14.75
C PHE A 1171 46.02 41.32 -14.31
N ILE A 1172 47.19 40.69 -14.39
CA ILE A 1172 48.44 41.23 -13.88
C ILE A 1172 49.40 41.48 -15.03
N LEU A 1173 49.83 42.73 -15.16
CA LEU A 1173 50.76 43.16 -16.18
C LEU A 1173 52.17 42.70 -15.85
N PRO A 1174 52.97 42.25 -16.83
CA PRO A 1174 54.37 41.94 -16.61
C PRO A 1174 55.11 43.19 -16.14
N LEU A 1175 56.13 43.00 -15.29
CA LEU A 1175 57.07 44.07 -14.96
C LEU A 1175 57.76 44.46 -16.27
N ALA A 1176 57.43 45.64 -16.81
CA ALA A 1176 58.09 46.16 -17.99
C ALA A 1176 59.61 46.18 -17.71
N LYS A 1177 60.40 45.53 -18.57
CA LYS A 1177 61.86 45.64 -18.50
C LYS A 1177 62.21 47.13 -18.68
N MET A 1178 62.79 47.75 -17.66
CA MET A 1178 63.87 48.70 -17.92
C MET A 1178 65.14 47.90 -18.19
#